data_AF-A0A959WN35-F1
#
_entry.id   AF-A0A959WN35-F1
#
_cell.length_a   1.000
_cell.length_b   1.000
_cell.length_c   1.000
_cell.angle_alpha   90.00
_cell.angle_beta   90.00
_cell.angle_gamma   90.00
#
_symmetry.space_group_name_H-M   'P 1'
#
loop_
_entity.id
_entity.type
_entity.pdbx_description
1 polymer ?
#
loop_
_entity_poly.entity_id
_entity_poly.type
_entity_poly.pdbx_seq_one_letter_code
_entity_poly.pdbx_strand_id
1 'polypeptide(L)'
;MRDLLRDARGGHGGAHWFAGPAGSGRSTLLDWAALEAEHQVVVRIDGAYGGIGRTWTIDEVVAHVGEAVVAGLIGRIDGDHELAVLTAASRRLFEFARRAPIVLLVDDEDQLPDRTRRFLRFAARRVGDWPMAICATVSVDAGCEAAAAGVSISAFEPFDIDATRRMLLPLGVSAALAQALHEGTDRQPGHLLDVLEQLDEAVRLGAARRPCPLPPTRYGLRPVRRRIDALPEGLRQTLLVVASCRTNRLDPVLAAAAGLGRGVTDIEALEGQGFIQTDGVRVTTTTRQLGAAAYWGTGSDDRGRVHRAFAAAPGIHADECLVHHAEALTEPDDTVAAGLEALAERCMQAGDLDRAIELQIRAAACSVHDHDGAHRLLRAARLPLRMGDSGRCMALVEVLRELVLPPGVRGAVHTLRGRALLNDGRAKDAVIAFLQSADLLTDDPIAASVAFTGASLAAFRYGALSRSTTYADRAARSTGSLRTGVRRTAHRILAGTYLAAGDPRWRDVRPVSDLLEGPAEFTSFGLHALTWMGNTSRAVRRLDVEVQDGSRSDRELAFSHADRAWVRYLRGAWDSALEDARIALEYADGQGDRTPVMWASAARAHVFAARGETDACLEAAQAVLTSGPRAFPALAEILAEAALGLARLGVREPGDALTHLESAARCARAARLAHPGIVPFGGDLLDARSEVEGPDAVVHPAHLLFQESLIVDAGVARVLRGHAWIRATPDEKLRAAIHHETRALLDIPAPFHRARFILAAAERLPAIEEIEASRDLAATALHTFQILDAAPWIERARGVLASLGSRRREGDRGPRVALTQTERRVARLVGTGLGNAEIAEEMVVSTKTVEYHLTNIYRKLQVGRIELIRMMRSGGDADPGTPT
;
A
#
# COMPACT_ATOMS: atom_id res chain seq x y z
N MET A 1 -9.05 27.63 9.76
CA MET A 1 -8.56 28.26 8.50
C MET A 1 -9.39 27.85 7.28
N ARG A 2 -9.54 26.56 6.94
CA ARG A 2 -10.40 26.13 5.80
C ARG A 2 -11.82 26.67 5.89
N ASP A 3 -12.44 26.59 7.06
CA ASP A 3 -13.81 27.10 7.25
C ASP A 3 -13.87 28.62 7.06
N LEU A 4 -12.88 29.36 7.58
CA LEU A 4 -12.77 30.81 7.39
C LEU A 4 -12.69 31.23 5.91
N LEU A 5 -11.90 30.51 5.10
CA LEU A 5 -11.80 30.76 3.65
C LEU A 5 -13.12 30.41 2.94
N ARG A 6 -13.76 29.30 3.33
CA ARG A 6 -15.05 28.83 2.79
C ARG A 6 -16.17 29.82 3.11
N ASP A 7 -16.24 30.32 4.34
CA ASP A 7 -17.26 31.27 4.78
C ASP A 7 -17.13 32.59 4.01
N ALA A 8 -15.91 33.10 3.86
CA ALA A 8 -15.64 34.31 3.08
C ALA A 8 -16.08 34.15 1.62
N ARG A 9 -15.85 32.96 1.03
CA ARG A 9 -16.35 32.61 -0.31
C ARG A 9 -17.88 32.52 -0.37
N GLY A 10 -18.50 32.05 0.71
CA GLY A 10 -19.94 31.95 0.89
C GLY A 10 -20.64 33.26 1.29
N GLY A 11 -19.92 34.39 1.32
CA GLY A 11 -20.50 35.71 1.61
C GLY A 11 -20.35 36.20 3.05
N HIS A 12 -19.80 35.39 3.95
CA HIS A 12 -19.73 35.67 5.38
C HIS A 12 -18.27 35.89 5.82
N GLY A 13 -18.01 36.95 6.55
CA GLY A 13 -16.64 37.31 6.91
C GLY A 13 -16.21 36.71 8.22
N GLY A 14 -14.90 36.59 8.39
CA GLY A 14 -14.33 36.21 9.67
C GLY A 14 -12.91 36.73 9.83
N ALA A 15 -12.45 36.75 11.08
CA ALA A 15 -11.13 37.20 11.44
C ALA A 15 -10.52 36.25 12.46
N HIS A 16 -9.30 35.77 12.22
CA HIS A 16 -8.63 34.82 13.11
C HIS A 16 -7.11 35.00 13.16
N TRP A 17 -6.58 35.16 14.37
CA TRP A 17 -5.16 35.38 14.62
C TRP A 17 -4.53 34.09 15.14
N PHE A 18 -3.27 33.85 14.76
CA PHE A 18 -2.52 32.69 15.18
C PHE A 18 -1.28 33.12 15.95
N ALA A 19 -1.23 32.78 17.24
CA ALA A 19 -0.13 33.13 18.13
C ALA A 19 0.86 31.96 18.21
N GLY A 20 2.15 32.22 18.11
CA GLY A 20 3.16 31.17 18.24
C GLY A 20 4.58 31.72 18.42
N PRO A 21 5.50 30.93 18.98
CA PRO A 21 6.90 31.32 19.09
C PRO A 21 7.56 31.39 17.69
N ALA A 22 8.76 31.97 17.64
CA ALA A 22 9.58 31.92 16.43
C ALA A 22 9.81 30.45 15.99
N GLY A 23 9.74 30.19 14.68
CA GLY A 23 9.91 28.84 14.13
C GLY A 23 8.68 27.93 14.24
N SER A 24 7.52 28.41 14.71
CA SER A 24 6.28 27.60 14.84
C SER A 24 5.55 27.29 13.52
N GLY A 25 5.99 27.84 12.39
CA GLY A 25 5.33 27.65 11.09
C GLY A 25 4.20 28.66 10.78
N ARG A 26 4.13 29.76 11.53
CA ARG A 26 3.19 30.89 11.34
C ARG A 26 3.09 31.35 9.88
N SER A 27 4.22 31.71 9.26
CA SER A 27 4.27 32.17 7.87
C SER A 27 3.82 31.08 6.88
N THR A 28 4.21 29.82 7.13
CA THR A 28 3.82 28.66 6.30
C THR A 28 2.30 28.44 6.29
N LEU A 29 1.62 28.68 7.41
CA LEU A 29 0.15 28.61 7.45
C LEU A 29 -0.48 29.69 6.55
N LEU A 30 0.09 30.89 6.52
CA LEU A 30 -0.39 31.96 5.63
C LEU A 30 -0.10 31.64 4.16
N ASP A 31 1.06 31.06 3.85
CA ASP A 31 1.39 30.60 2.49
C ASP A 31 0.41 29.55 2.00
N TRP A 32 0.09 28.56 2.85
CA TRP A 32 -0.92 27.56 2.56
C TRP A 32 -2.32 28.19 2.36
N ALA A 33 -2.70 29.16 3.21
CA ALA A 33 -3.98 29.85 3.06
C ALA A 33 -4.07 30.67 1.75
N ALA A 34 -2.95 31.24 1.28
CA ALA A 34 -2.89 31.94 0.00
C ALA A 34 -3.11 30.99 -1.19
N LEU A 35 -2.60 29.76 -1.13
CA LEU A 35 -2.78 28.74 -2.17
C LEU A 35 -4.22 28.19 -2.23
N GLU A 36 -4.89 28.06 -1.08
CA GLU A 36 -6.25 27.50 -0.98
C GLU A 36 -7.36 28.53 -1.29
N ALA A 37 -7.00 29.82 -1.36
CA ALA A 37 -7.91 30.93 -1.63
C ALA A 37 -8.34 31.02 -3.11
N GLU A 38 -8.72 29.89 -3.71
CA GLU A 38 -9.23 29.81 -5.09
C GLU A 38 -10.45 30.74 -5.29
N HIS A 39 -10.42 31.53 -6.37
CA HIS A 39 -11.46 32.50 -6.73
C HIS A 39 -11.69 33.63 -5.71
N GLN A 40 -10.71 33.93 -4.85
CA GLN A 40 -10.72 35.05 -3.91
C GLN A 40 -9.53 35.99 -4.19
N VAL A 41 -9.66 37.26 -3.84
CA VAL A 41 -8.55 38.24 -3.95
C VAL A 41 -7.67 38.12 -2.71
N VAL A 42 -6.45 37.63 -2.87
CA VAL A 42 -5.49 37.48 -1.76
C VAL A 42 -4.65 38.76 -1.63
N VAL A 43 -4.62 39.33 -0.43
CA VAL A 43 -3.78 40.47 -0.06
C VAL A 43 -2.86 40.05 1.07
N ARG A 44 -1.54 40.17 0.90
CA ARG A 44 -0.55 39.81 1.92
C ARG A 44 0.18 41.04 2.45
N ILE A 45 0.28 41.15 3.77
CA ILE A 45 1.05 42.14 4.52
C ILE A 45 2.12 41.38 5.31
N ASP A 46 3.37 41.84 5.26
CA ASP A 46 4.50 41.23 5.97
C ASP A 46 5.08 42.23 6.99
N GLY A 47 5.18 41.82 8.25
CA GLY A 47 5.72 42.62 9.34
C GLY A 47 7.25 42.58 9.47
N ALA A 48 7.94 41.62 8.85
CA ALA A 48 9.35 41.35 9.15
C ALA A 48 10.38 42.15 8.32
N TYR A 49 10.17 42.46 7.03
CA TYR A 49 11.14 43.21 6.21
C TYR A 49 10.51 43.85 4.95
N GLY A 50 10.86 45.10 4.64
CA GLY A 50 10.55 45.80 3.38
C GLY A 50 11.41 45.37 2.17
N GLY A 51 11.43 44.08 1.80
CA GLY A 51 12.31 43.56 0.74
C GLY A 51 11.75 42.43 -0.13
N ILE A 52 11.31 42.81 -1.35
CA ILE A 52 11.24 42.09 -2.63
C ILE A 52 10.60 40.69 -2.66
N GLY A 53 9.27 40.70 -2.80
CA GLY A 53 8.47 39.62 -3.39
C GLY A 53 7.06 40.13 -3.66
N ARG A 54 6.89 41.01 -4.67
CA ARG A 54 5.65 41.80 -4.97
C ARG A 54 4.72 41.97 -3.76
N THR A 55 5.30 42.59 -2.74
CA THR A 55 4.63 43.01 -1.51
C THR A 55 3.80 44.22 -1.87
N TRP A 56 2.50 44.20 -1.59
CA TRP A 56 1.72 45.43 -1.59
C TRP A 56 1.82 45.99 -0.18
N THR A 57 2.50 47.13 -0.01
CA THR A 57 2.33 47.95 1.19
C THR A 57 0.86 48.34 1.34
N ILE A 58 0.39 48.65 2.55
CA ILE A 58 -0.96 49.22 2.71
C ILE A 58 -1.16 50.40 1.77
N ASP A 59 -0.13 51.23 1.56
CA ASP A 59 -0.14 52.36 0.62
C ASP A 59 -0.33 51.93 -0.85
N GLU A 60 0.16 50.74 -1.25
CA GLU A 60 -0.04 50.19 -2.60
C GLU A 60 -1.39 49.48 -2.76
N VAL A 61 -1.88 48.74 -1.74
CA VAL A 61 -3.26 48.20 -1.73
C VAL A 61 -4.26 49.36 -1.82
N VAL A 62 -3.94 50.45 -1.11
CA VAL A 62 -4.64 51.73 -1.14
C VAL A 62 -4.59 52.39 -2.52
N ALA A 63 -3.45 52.33 -3.22
CA ALA A 63 -3.32 52.90 -4.56
C ALA A 63 -4.21 52.21 -5.60
N HIS A 64 -4.46 50.90 -5.49
CA HIS A 64 -5.39 50.17 -6.39
C HIS A 64 -6.88 50.26 -5.97
N VAL A 65 -7.17 50.53 -4.69
CA VAL A 65 -8.54 50.83 -4.22
C VAL A 65 -8.91 52.31 -4.45
N GLY A 66 -7.93 53.13 -4.85
CA GLY A 66 -8.06 54.51 -5.30
C GLY A 66 -7.34 55.50 -4.37
N GLU A 67 -6.27 56.13 -4.88
CA GLU A 67 -5.43 57.11 -4.18
C GLU A 67 -6.19 58.26 -3.48
N ALA A 68 -7.39 58.61 -3.94
CA ALA A 68 -8.19 59.71 -3.38
C ALA A 68 -8.78 59.42 -1.98
N VAL A 69 -8.75 58.17 -1.53
CA VAL A 69 -9.59 57.70 -0.42
C VAL A 69 -8.83 57.59 0.91
N VAL A 70 -7.55 57.21 0.90
CA VAL A 70 -6.79 56.95 2.15
C VAL A 70 -5.74 58.00 2.47
N ALA A 71 -5.23 58.75 1.49
CA ALA A 71 -4.38 59.92 1.76
C ALA A 71 -5.06 60.94 2.70
N GLY A 72 -6.40 60.98 2.70
CA GLY A 72 -7.21 61.77 3.65
C GLY A 72 -7.51 61.12 5.01
N LEU A 73 -7.33 59.80 5.16
CA LEU A 73 -7.65 59.05 6.39
C LEU A 73 -6.42 58.78 7.28
N ILE A 74 -5.23 58.56 6.71
CA ILE A 74 -4.01 58.29 7.50
C ILE A 74 -3.35 59.59 7.99
N GLY A 75 -3.49 60.70 7.25
CA GLY A 75 -2.91 62.00 7.59
C GLY A 75 -3.54 62.74 8.78
N ARG A 76 -4.57 62.18 9.45
CA ARG A 76 -5.29 62.82 10.57
C ARG A 76 -5.46 61.93 11.80
N ILE A 77 -4.58 60.95 12.00
CA ILE A 77 -4.51 60.20 13.26
C ILE A 77 -3.69 61.01 14.27
N ASP A 78 -4.25 62.13 14.70
CA ASP A 78 -3.94 62.81 15.97
C ASP A 78 -5.17 63.67 16.32
N GLY A 79 -5.91 63.28 17.37
CA GLY A 79 -7.09 63.99 17.89
C GLY A 79 -8.33 63.12 18.17
N ASP A 80 -9.31 63.72 18.86
CA ASP A 80 -10.56 63.17 19.47
C ASP A 80 -11.52 62.35 18.57
N HIS A 81 -11.10 61.91 17.37
CA HIS A 81 -11.94 61.27 16.36
C HIS A 81 -11.36 59.95 15.77
N GLU A 82 -10.49 59.25 16.52
CA GLU A 82 -9.90 57.96 16.11
C GLU A 82 -10.95 56.93 15.65
N LEU A 83 -12.06 56.79 16.40
CA LEU A 83 -13.12 55.83 16.08
C LEU A 83 -13.80 56.11 14.72
N ALA A 84 -13.97 57.39 14.35
CA ALA A 84 -14.60 57.78 13.10
C ALA A 84 -13.71 57.47 11.90
N VAL A 85 -12.39 57.70 12.03
CA VAL A 85 -11.38 57.38 11.03
C VAL A 85 -11.29 55.88 10.79
N LEU A 86 -11.20 55.08 11.87
CA LEU A 86 -11.18 53.62 11.77
C LEU A 86 -12.45 53.06 11.15
N THR A 87 -13.63 53.59 11.51
CA THR A 87 -14.93 53.17 10.95
C THR A 87 -15.01 53.47 9.45
N ALA A 88 -14.61 54.67 9.02
CA ALA A 88 -14.65 55.06 7.62
C ALA A 88 -13.67 54.24 6.76
N ALA A 89 -12.48 53.95 7.28
CA ALA A 89 -11.49 53.10 6.61
C ALA A 89 -11.96 51.65 6.47
N SER A 90 -12.50 51.03 7.54
CA SER A 90 -13.00 49.65 7.49
C SER A 90 -14.19 49.52 6.55
N ARG A 91 -15.12 50.49 6.54
CA ARG A 91 -16.30 50.46 5.64
C ARG A 91 -15.90 50.40 4.16
N ARG A 92 -14.86 51.13 3.75
CA ARG A 92 -14.39 51.14 2.36
C ARG A 92 -13.72 49.82 1.97
N LEU A 93 -12.95 49.24 2.87
CA LEU A 93 -12.36 47.89 2.69
C LEU A 93 -13.46 46.84 2.52
N PHE A 94 -14.50 46.91 3.34
CA PHE A 94 -15.66 46.04 3.28
C PHE A 94 -16.53 46.23 2.02
N GLU A 95 -16.75 47.47 1.57
CA GLU A 95 -17.44 47.77 0.31
C GLU A 95 -16.71 47.17 -0.91
N PHE A 96 -15.37 47.14 -0.90
CA PHE A 96 -14.61 46.46 -1.94
C PHE A 96 -14.83 44.95 -1.93
N ALA A 97 -14.90 44.33 -0.73
CA ALA A 97 -15.14 42.90 -0.60
C ALA A 97 -16.48 42.46 -1.24
N ARG A 98 -17.50 43.31 -1.26
CA ARG A 98 -18.78 42.99 -1.94
C ARG A 98 -18.66 42.72 -3.45
N ARG A 99 -17.58 43.18 -4.09
CA ARG A 99 -17.35 42.97 -5.53
C ARG A 99 -16.65 41.63 -5.81
N ALA A 100 -15.76 41.22 -4.92
CA ALA A 100 -15.05 39.95 -4.97
C ALA A 100 -14.59 39.57 -3.55
N PRO A 101 -14.77 38.31 -3.10
CA PRO A 101 -14.33 37.91 -1.77
C PRO A 101 -12.83 38.14 -1.56
N ILE A 102 -12.44 38.69 -0.40
CA ILE A 102 -11.04 39.03 -0.08
C ILE A 102 -10.49 38.10 1.00
N VAL A 103 -9.21 37.72 0.88
CA VAL A 103 -8.44 37.08 1.94
C VAL A 103 -7.26 37.99 2.29
N LEU A 104 -7.29 38.62 3.45
CA LEU A 104 -6.22 39.46 3.97
C LEU A 104 -5.33 38.64 4.92
N LEU A 105 -4.09 38.40 4.52
CA LEU A 105 -3.09 37.64 5.26
C LEU A 105 -2.05 38.61 5.84
N VAL A 106 -1.84 38.61 7.14
CA VAL A 106 -0.93 39.53 7.84
C VAL A 106 0.11 38.72 8.61
N ASP A 107 1.35 38.73 8.14
CA ASP A 107 2.45 38.03 8.81
C ASP A 107 3.10 38.93 9.86
N ASP A 108 3.33 38.40 11.06
CA ASP A 108 3.94 39.08 12.21
C ASP A 108 3.33 40.47 12.49
N GLU A 109 2.02 40.50 12.77
CA GLU A 109 1.26 41.74 13.02
C GLU A 109 1.84 42.58 14.17
N ASP A 110 2.51 41.95 15.13
CA ASP A 110 3.18 42.62 16.24
C ASP A 110 4.42 43.41 15.84
N GLN A 111 4.96 43.18 14.63
CA GLN A 111 6.06 43.96 14.05
C GLN A 111 5.55 45.17 13.24
N LEU A 112 4.24 45.27 13.00
CA LEU A 112 3.67 46.39 12.26
C LEU A 112 3.55 47.66 13.12
N PRO A 113 3.54 48.86 12.50
CA PRO A 113 3.29 50.10 13.21
C PRO A 113 1.97 50.06 14.01
N ASP A 114 1.98 50.63 15.23
CA ASP A 114 0.84 50.61 16.16
C ASP A 114 -0.50 51.08 15.56
N ARG A 115 -0.44 52.04 14.63
CA ARG A 115 -1.62 52.56 13.93
C ARG A 115 -2.27 51.49 13.04
N THR A 116 -1.46 50.72 12.31
CA THR A 116 -1.91 49.63 11.43
C THR A 116 -2.48 48.47 12.24
N ARG A 117 -1.78 48.10 13.32
CA ARG A 117 -2.20 47.06 14.26
C ARG A 117 -3.59 47.33 14.86
N ARG A 118 -3.81 48.56 15.35
CA ARG A 118 -5.13 49.00 15.85
C ARG A 118 -6.23 48.96 14.79
N PHE A 119 -5.93 49.37 13.56
CA PHE A 119 -6.88 49.29 12.44
C PHE A 119 -7.28 47.85 12.12
N LEU A 120 -6.31 46.93 11.99
CA LEU A 120 -6.57 45.53 11.68
C LEU A 120 -7.42 44.86 12.76
N ARG A 121 -7.08 45.05 14.04
CA ARG A 121 -7.87 44.54 15.18
C ARG A 121 -9.27 45.20 15.25
N PHE A 122 -9.40 46.45 14.80
CA PHE A 122 -10.70 47.12 14.71
C PHE A 122 -11.59 46.54 13.58
N ALA A 123 -11.01 46.31 12.39
CA ALA A 123 -11.69 45.74 11.24
C ALA A 123 -12.09 44.28 11.49
N ALA A 124 -11.22 43.47 12.13
CA ALA A 124 -11.46 42.08 12.49
C ALA A 124 -12.81 41.85 13.20
N ARG A 125 -13.21 42.79 14.07
CA ARG A 125 -14.45 42.70 14.85
C ARG A 125 -15.74 42.99 14.07
N ARG A 126 -15.63 43.51 12.84
CA ARG A 126 -16.76 44.02 12.04
C ARG A 126 -16.89 43.38 10.67
N VAL A 127 -16.05 42.37 10.39
CA VAL A 127 -15.98 41.72 9.09
C VAL A 127 -17.15 40.74 8.84
N GLY A 128 -17.88 40.32 9.89
CA GLY A 128 -18.86 39.24 9.86
C GLY A 128 -19.87 39.24 8.69
N ASP A 129 -20.42 40.39 8.34
CA ASP A 129 -21.43 40.52 7.27
C ASP A 129 -20.84 40.71 5.86
N TRP A 130 -19.52 40.59 5.71
CA TRP A 130 -18.80 40.94 4.49
C TRP A 130 -18.01 39.74 3.97
N PRO A 131 -17.92 39.50 2.65
CA PRO A 131 -17.18 38.38 2.07
C PRO A 131 -15.65 38.55 2.20
N MET A 132 -15.14 38.52 3.42
CA MET A 132 -13.74 38.82 3.72
C MET A 132 -13.22 37.96 4.88
N ALA A 133 -12.08 37.31 4.65
CA ALA A 133 -11.29 36.65 5.68
C ALA A 133 -10.10 37.52 6.07
N ILE A 134 -9.87 37.73 7.37
CA ILE A 134 -8.65 38.36 7.88
C ILE A 134 -7.89 37.35 8.74
N CYS A 135 -6.68 37.01 8.33
CA CYS A 135 -5.82 36.08 9.03
C CYS A 135 -4.53 36.79 9.41
N ALA A 136 -4.12 36.72 10.67
CA ALA A 136 -2.83 37.26 11.06
C ALA A 136 -2.02 36.30 11.92
N THR A 137 -0.70 36.46 11.92
CA THR A 137 0.21 35.76 12.82
C THR A 137 0.82 36.76 13.79
N VAL A 138 1.02 36.34 15.05
CA VAL A 138 1.59 37.18 16.12
C VAL A 138 2.50 36.37 17.04
N SER A 139 3.40 37.04 17.76
CA SER A 139 4.12 36.42 18.88
C SER A 139 3.17 36.01 20.01
N VAL A 140 3.63 35.14 20.92
CA VAL A 140 2.80 34.64 22.05
C VAL A 140 2.32 35.81 22.93
N ASP A 141 3.22 36.72 23.27
CA ASP A 141 2.91 37.88 24.13
C ASP A 141 1.91 38.83 23.44
N ALA A 142 2.12 39.12 22.15
CA ALA A 142 1.21 39.96 21.38
C ALA A 142 -0.16 39.29 21.11
N GLY A 143 -0.22 37.96 21.13
CA GLY A 143 -1.47 37.19 21.09
C GLY A 143 -2.38 37.53 22.27
N CYS A 144 -1.84 37.65 23.48
CA CYS A 144 -2.62 38.05 24.65
C CYS A 144 -3.23 39.45 24.47
N GLU A 145 -2.49 40.40 23.90
CA GLU A 145 -2.99 41.75 23.61
C GLU A 145 -4.11 41.74 22.57
N ALA A 146 -3.99 40.93 21.52
CA ALA A 146 -5.00 40.80 20.48
C ALA A 146 -6.28 40.12 21.00
N ALA A 147 -6.16 39.13 21.89
CA ALA A 147 -7.30 38.51 22.57
C ALA A 147 -8.04 39.52 23.44
N ALA A 148 -7.29 40.33 24.21
CA ALA A 148 -7.85 41.41 25.02
C ALA A 148 -8.57 42.48 24.18
N ALA A 149 -8.14 42.66 22.92
CA ALA A 149 -8.80 43.54 21.95
C ALA A 149 -10.08 42.93 21.33
N GLY A 150 -10.44 41.69 21.66
CA GLY A 150 -11.66 41.01 21.21
C GLY A 150 -11.52 40.29 19.87
N VAL A 151 -10.30 39.87 19.48
CA VAL A 151 -10.03 39.11 18.26
C VAL A 151 -9.94 37.62 18.58
N SER A 152 -10.50 36.77 17.71
CA SER A 152 -10.40 35.31 17.84
C SER A 152 -8.95 34.85 17.63
N ILE A 153 -8.42 34.07 18.57
CA ILE A 153 -7.02 33.62 18.58
C ILE A 153 -6.90 32.12 18.82
N SER A 154 -5.99 31.49 18.10
CA SER A 154 -5.50 30.15 18.40
C SER A 154 -3.99 30.16 18.59
N ALA A 155 -3.50 29.41 19.56
CA ALA A 155 -2.07 29.20 19.75
C ALA A 155 -1.59 28.04 18.86
N PHE A 156 -0.38 28.16 18.30
CA PHE A 156 0.34 27.03 17.73
C PHE A 156 0.83 26.14 18.86
N GLU A 157 0.36 24.90 18.86
CA GLU A 157 0.90 23.87 19.74
C GLU A 157 2.24 23.36 19.17
N PRO A 158 3.24 23.08 20.03
CA PRO A 158 4.45 22.40 19.60
C PRO A 158 4.10 21.04 18.98
N PHE A 159 4.87 20.62 17.97
CA PHE A 159 4.61 19.35 17.31
C PHE A 159 4.73 18.19 18.30
N ASP A 160 3.83 17.22 18.20
CA ASP A 160 4.05 15.91 18.77
C ASP A 160 5.07 15.12 17.93
N ILE A 161 5.47 13.94 18.41
CA ILE A 161 6.47 13.12 17.73
C ILE A 161 5.95 12.60 16.38
N ASP A 162 4.65 12.34 16.24
CA ASP A 162 4.08 11.79 15.01
C ASP A 162 3.97 12.85 13.92
N ALA A 163 3.59 14.09 14.25
CA ALA A 163 3.69 15.25 13.39
C ALA A 163 5.14 15.50 12.96
N THR A 164 6.10 15.40 13.89
CA THR A 164 7.53 15.53 13.57
C THR A 164 7.97 14.46 12.56
N ARG A 165 7.63 13.19 12.81
CA ARG A 165 7.97 12.07 11.90
C ARG A 165 7.32 12.25 10.54
N ARG A 166 6.02 12.58 10.47
CA ARG A 166 5.31 12.82 9.20
C ARG A 166 5.91 13.97 8.39
N MET A 167 6.33 15.05 9.05
CA MET A 167 6.97 16.19 8.39
C MET A 167 8.34 15.81 7.82
N LEU A 168 9.12 15.00 8.55
CA LEU A 168 10.50 14.68 8.19
C LEU A 168 10.62 13.43 7.29
N LEU A 169 9.60 12.57 7.23
CA LEU A 169 9.59 11.35 6.42
C LEU A 169 9.84 11.62 4.91
N PRO A 170 9.19 12.61 4.26
CA PRO A 170 9.47 12.94 2.86
C PRO A 170 10.90 13.42 2.61
N LEU A 171 11.59 13.90 3.66
CA LEU A 171 12.98 14.36 3.60
C LEU A 171 13.98 13.23 3.84
N GLY A 172 13.51 11.98 3.97
CA GLY A 172 14.35 10.79 4.17
C GLY A 172 14.99 10.70 5.57
N VAL A 173 14.52 11.49 6.54
CA VAL A 173 15.12 11.53 7.88
C VAL A 173 14.82 10.24 8.64
N SER A 174 15.87 9.59 9.15
CA SER A 174 15.72 8.38 9.96
C SER A 174 14.87 8.62 11.22
N ALA A 175 14.10 7.61 11.65
CA ALA A 175 13.25 7.72 12.85
C ALA A 175 14.03 8.11 14.12
N ALA A 176 15.25 7.56 14.28
CA ALA A 176 16.14 7.89 15.38
C ALA A 176 16.63 9.36 15.35
N LEU A 177 16.86 9.93 14.16
CA LEU A 177 17.19 11.35 14.03
C LEU A 177 15.95 12.22 14.24
N ALA A 178 14.79 11.83 13.72
CA ALA A 178 13.54 12.55 13.94
C ALA A 178 13.21 12.64 15.45
N GLN A 179 13.43 11.56 16.21
CA GLN A 179 13.29 11.56 17.67
C GLN A 179 14.26 12.54 18.34
N ALA A 180 15.55 12.52 17.97
CA ALA A 180 16.53 13.42 18.56
C ALA A 180 16.29 14.89 18.18
N LEU A 181 15.84 15.15 16.96
CA LEU A 181 15.42 16.49 16.51
C LEU A 181 14.21 16.95 17.33
N HIS A 182 13.19 16.10 17.49
CA HIS A 182 12.01 16.38 18.30
C HIS A 182 12.37 16.74 19.75
N GLU A 183 13.27 15.97 20.37
CA GLU A 183 13.73 16.19 21.75
C GLU A 183 14.69 17.39 21.88
N GLY A 184 15.42 17.73 20.82
CA GLY A 184 16.51 18.71 20.83
C GLY A 184 16.12 20.14 20.41
N THR A 185 14.97 20.35 19.78
CA THR A 185 14.62 21.61 19.08
C THR A 185 13.38 22.32 19.62
N ASP A 186 12.99 22.06 20.87
CA ASP A 186 11.80 22.61 21.52
C ASP A 186 10.49 22.33 20.74
N ARG A 187 10.51 21.30 19.88
CA ARG A 187 9.37 20.80 19.08
C ARG A 187 8.77 21.84 18.12
N GLN A 188 9.61 22.76 17.63
CA GLN A 188 9.21 23.77 16.65
C GLN A 188 9.67 23.37 15.23
N PRO A 189 8.80 23.37 14.21
CA PRO A 189 9.14 22.93 12.85
C PRO A 189 10.30 23.71 12.23
N GLY A 190 10.38 25.03 12.45
CA GLY A 190 11.47 25.85 11.96
C GLY A 190 12.82 25.51 12.61
N HIS A 191 12.85 25.20 13.90
CA HIS A 191 14.07 24.76 14.58
C HIS A 191 14.49 23.35 14.10
N LEU A 192 13.52 22.46 13.90
CA LEU A 192 13.75 21.12 13.34
C LEU A 192 14.44 21.21 11.97
N LEU A 193 13.90 22.03 11.07
CA LEU A 193 14.43 22.21 9.71
C LEU A 193 15.79 22.91 9.71
N ASP A 194 15.99 23.95 10.52
CA ASP A 194 17.28 24.66 10.61
C ASP A 194 18.40 23.79 11.18
N VAL A 195 18.12 22.93 12.18
CA VAL A 195 19.10 21.94 12.63
C VAL A 195 19.35 20.89 11.54
N LEU A 196 18.31 20.44 10.83
CA LEU A 196 18.45 19.47 9.75
C LEU A 196 19.31 19.99 8.59
N GLU A 197 19.15 21.25 8.19
CA GLU A 197 19.93 21.91 7.14
C GLU A 197 21.43 21.99 7.47
N GLN A 198 21.77 22.01 8.76
CA GLN A 198 23.15 22.01 9.24
C GLN A 198 23.82 20.63 9.23
N LEU A 199 23.06 19.55 9.01
CA LEU A 199 23.57 18.18 8.98
C LEU A 199 23.83 17.73 7.55
N ASP A 200 24.90 16.95 7.36
CA ASP A 200 25.17 16.28 6.08
C ASP A 200 24.08 15.26 5.75
N GLU A 201 23.83 15.03 4.45
CA GLU A 201 22.83 14.07 3.97
C GLU A 201 23.03 12.67 4.56
N ALA A 202 24.27 12.19 4.64
CA ALA A 202 24.58 10.90 5.26
C ALA A 202 24.15 10.83 6.73
N VAL A 203 24.21 11.93 7.49
CA VAL A 203 23.70 11.98 8.87
C VAL A 203 22.16 11.99 8.87
N ARG A 204 21.53 12.74 7.95
CA ARG A 204 20.06 12.81 7.83
C ARG A 204 19.43 11.44 7.60
N LEU A 205 20.03 10.69 6.66
CA LEU A 205 19.63 9.34 6.29
C LEU A 205 20.05 8.29 7.35
N GLY A 206 20.80 8.69 8.40
CA GLY A 206 21.25 7.78 9.45
C GLY A 206 22.34 6.81 9.01
N ALA A 207 23.16 7.22 8.03
CA ALA A 207 24.30 6.49 7.45
C ALA A 207 25.68 7.00 7.93
N ALA A 208 25.72 8.13 8.62
CA ALA A 208 26.92 8.67 9.24
C ALA A 208 26.71 8.92 10.74
N ARG A 209 27.82 9.13 11.47
CA ARG A 209 27.79 9.41 12.91
C ARG A 209 26.95 10.67 13.16
N ARG A 210 25.84 10.51 13.86
CA ARG A 210 25.03 11.63 14.34
C ARG A 210 25.80 12.38 15.46
N PRO A 211 25.94 13.71 15.36
CA PRO A 211 26.48 14.51 16.45
C PRO A 211 25.60 14.43 17.71
N CYS A 212 26.21 14.43 18.89
CA CYS A 212 25.49 14.37 20.16
C CYS A 212 26.22 15.25 21.20
N PRO A 213 25.63 16.39 21.63
CA PRO A 213 24.31 16.92 21.25
C PRO A 213 24.23 17.39 19.78
N LEU A 214 23.01 17.52 19.25
CA LEU A 214 22.75 18.14 17.95
C LEU A 214 23.22 19.60 17.94
N PRO A 215 23.59 20.17 16.77
CA PRO A 215 23.94 21.58 16.69
C PRO A 215 22.76 22.46 17.13
N PRO A 216 23.02 23.60 17.79
CA PRO A 216 21.96 24.51 18.16
C PRO A 216 21.28 25.08 16.92
N THR A 217 20.02 25.44 17.06
CA THR A 217 19.33 26.21 16.03
C THR A 217 19.96 27.60 15.92
N ARG A 218 20.00 28.14 14.71
CA ARG A 218 20.43 29.51 14.42
C ARG A 218 19.38 30.53 14.87
N TYR A 219 18.12 30.12 15.03
CA TYR A 219 17.05 30.95 15.60
C TYR A 219 17.37 31.28 17.07
N GLY A 220 17.41 32.58 17.42
CA GLY A 220 17.63 33.00 18.81
C GLY A 220 19.02 32.70 19.39
N LEU A 221 19.99 32.19 18.59
CA LEU A 221 21.30 31.78 19.08
C LEU A 221 22.18 32.93 19.59
N ARG A 222 22.09 34.11 18.96
CA ARG A 222 22.95 35.26 19.29
C ARG A 222 22.77 35.72 20.75
N PRO A 223 21.54 35.94 21.27
CA PRO A 223 21.32 36.21 22.68
C PRO A 223 21.87 35.14 23.62
N VAL A 224 21.65 33.86 23.31
CA VAL A 224 22.12 32.73 24.13
C VAL A 224 23.65 32.71 24.20
N ARG A 225 24.33 32.88 23.07
CA ARG A 225 25.79 32.89 23.02
C ARG A 225 26.40 34.04 23.82
N ARG A 226 25.83 35.25 23.70
CA ARG A 226 26.25 36.40 24.52
C ARG A 226 26.14 36.13 26.03
N ARG A 227 25.10 35.41 26.46
CA ARG A 227 24.94 35.02 27.87
C ARG A 227 26.03 34.03 28.31
N ILE A 228 26.35 33.04 27.48
CA ILE A 228 27.42 32.06 27.78
C ILE A 228 28.79 32.74 27.80
N ASP A 229 29.08 33.60 26.82
CA ASP A 229 30.37 34.29 26.69
C ASP A 229 30.66 35.21 27.89
N ALA A 230 29.61 35.72 28.55
CA ALA A 230 29.71 36.55 29.75
C ALA A 230 30.09 35.77 31.03
N LEU A 231 30.01 34.43 31.02
CA LEU A 231 30.39 33.60 32.18
C LEU A 231 31.92 33.56 32.35
N PRO A 232 32.43 33.50 33.59
CA PRO A 232 33.82 33.15 33.86
C PRO A 232 34.20 31.79 33.26
N GLU A 233 35.47 31.63 32.87
CA GLU A 233 35.97 30.40 32.23
C GLU A 233 35.67 29.12 33.03
N GLY A 234 35.77 29.16 34.37
CA GLY A 234 35.43 28.02 35.21
C GLY A 234 33.96 27.61 35.13
N LEU A 235 33.04 28.58 35.11
CA LEU A 235 31.60 28.31 34.97
C LEU A 235 31.24 27.86 33.55
N ARG A 236 31.95 28.35 32.52
CA ARG A 236 31.79 27.83 31.15
C ARG A 236 32.22 26.37 31.04
N GLN A 237 33.34 25.99 31.67
CA GLN A 237 33.77 24.58 31.71
C GLN A 237 32.77 23.69 32.45
N THR A 238 32.25 24.13 33.60
CA THR A 238 31.22 23.37 34.33
C THR A 238 29.92 23.27 33.51
N LEU A 239 29.51 24.34 32.81
CA LEU A 239 28.38 24.30 31.89
C LEU A 239 28.61 23.33 30.71
N LEU A 240 29.83 23.25 30.20
CA LEU A 240 30.20 22.25 29.19
C LEU A 240 30.09 20.81 29.73
N VAL A 241 30.53 20.56 30.97
CA VAL A 241 30.35 19.25 31.63
C VAL A 241 28.87 18.88 31.69
N VAL A 242 28.01 19.79 32.16
CA VAL A 242 26.55 19.57 32.19
C VAL A 242 26.00 19.32 30.78
N ALA A 243 26.41 20.12 29.78
CA ALA A 243 25.97 19.98 28.39
C ALA A 243 26.43 18.68 27.71
N SER A 244 27.51 18.07 28.22
CA SER A 244 28.09 16.83 27.68
C SER A 244 27.52 15.57 28.36
N CYS A 245 26.76 15.73 29.45
CA CYS A 245 26.11 14.62 30.15
C CYS A 245 24.94 14.05 29.34
N ARG A 246 24.93 12.73 29.12
CA ARG A 246 23.88 12.05 28.34
C ARG A 246 22.71 11.56 29.19
N THR A 247 22.98 11.15 30.42
CA THR A 247 21.99 10.57 31.34
C THR A 247 21.27 11.61 32.21
N ASN A 248 21.71 12.88 32.14
CA ASN A 248 21.31 13.98 33.02
C ASN A 248 21.49 13.66 34.51
N ARG A 249 22.30 12.65 34.89
CA ARG A 249 22.56 12.32 36.29
C ARG A 249 23.56 13.29 36.90
N LEU A 250 23.30 13.72 38.14
CA LEU A 250 24.15 14.66 38.83
C LEU A 250 25.47 14.02 39.30
N ASP A 251 25.48 12.77 39.79
CA ASP A 251 26.71 12.14 40.30
C ASP A 251 27.85 12.08 39.26
N PRO A 252 27.62 11.60 38.02
CA PRO A 252 28.65 11.58 36.99
C PRO A 252 29.12 12.98 36.60
N VAL A 253 28.22 13.97 36.62
CA VAL A 253 28.53 15.38 36.32
C VAL A 253 29.46 15.95 37.39
N LEU A 254 29.15 15.73 38.67
CA LEU A 254 29.99 16.18 39.78
C LEU A 254 31.36 15.50 39.76
N ALA A 255 31.41 14.20 39.48
CA ALA A 255 32.65 13.45 39.37
C ALA A 255 33.52 13.92 38.20
N ALA A 256 32.94 14.15 37.02
CA ALA A 256 33.64 14.69 35.86
C ALA A 256 34.11 16.14 36.09
N ALA A 257 33.29 16.97 36.73
CA ALA A 257 33.65 18.33 37.14
C ALA A 257 34.83 18.34 38.12
N ALA A 258 34.82 17.46 39.13
CA ALA A 258 35.92 17.30 40.08
C ALA A 258 37.23 16.89 39.38
N GLY A 259 37.17 16.00 38.39
CA GLY A 259 38.33 15.62 37.56
C GLY A 259 38.94 16.78 36.77
N LEU A 260 38.20 17.88 36.57
CA LEU A 260 38.65 19.11 35.93
C LEU A 260 38.97 20.23 36.94
N GLY A 261 39.01 19.92 38.24
CA GLY A 261 39.25 20.89 39.30
C GLY A 261 38.08 21.84 39.57
N ARG A 262 36.85 21.42 39.22
CA ARG A 262 35.59 22.16 39.47
C ARG A 262 34.83 21.53 40.63
N GLY A 263 33.98 22.32 41.27
CA GLY A 263 33.27 21.93 42.50
C GLY A 263 31.77 22.14 42.43
N VAL A 264 31.07 21.67 43.47
CA VAL A 264 29.62 21.85 43.65
C VAL A 264 29.21 23.33 43.61
N THR A 265 30.07 24.22 44.10
CA THR A 265 29.84 25.68 44.07
C THR A 265 29.63 26.24 42.66
N ASP A 266 30.23 25.63 41.64
CA ASP A 266 30.05 26.06 40.24
C ASP A 266 28.67 25.66 39.72
N ILE A 267 28.13 24.52 40.16
CA ILE A 267 26.78 24.06 39.83
C ILE A 267 25.75 24.99 40.49
N GLU A 268 25.91 25.29 41.77
CA GLU A 268 25.04 26.23 42.50
C GLU A 268 25.05 27.63 41.84
N ALA A 269 26.22 28.10 41.39
CA ALA A 269 26.35 29.37 40.70
C ALA A 269 25.64 29.39 39.32
N LEU A 270 25.75 28.30 38.56
CA LEU A 270 25.07 28.16 37.26
C LEU A 270 23.54 28.07 37.43
N GLU A 271 23.07 27.38 38.47
CA GLU A 271 21.64 27.29 38.79
C GLU A 271 21.09 28.66 39.22
N GLY A 272 21.79 29.37 40.11
CA GLY A 272 21.40 30.72 40.56
C GLY A 272 21.35 31.76 39.43
N GLN A 273 22.09 31.55 38.34
CA GLN A 273 22.06 32.40 37.14
C GLN A 273 21.10 31.88 36.04
N GLY A 274 20.39 30.78 36.27
CA GLY A 274 19.40 30.23 35.36
C GLY A 274 19.99 29.63 34.08
N PHE A 275 21.19 29.03 34.15
CA PHE A 275 21.76 28.24 33.06
C PHE A 275 21.42 26.75 33.16
N ILE A 276 21.25 26.26 34.39
CA ILE A 276 20.90 24.87 34.67
C ILE A 276 19.76 24.82 35.68
N GLN A 277 19.17 23.64 35.80
CA GLN A 277 18.18 23.28 36.80
C GLN A 277 18.59 21.94 37.40
N THR A 278 18.48 21.80 38.73
CA THR A 278 18.65 20.51 39.39
C THR A 278 17.45 20.14 40.26
N ASP A 279 17.18 18.83 40.35
CA ASP A 279 16.21 18.24 41.29
C ASP A 279 16.93 17.49 42.44
N GLY A 280 18.24 17.65 42.57
CA GLY A 280 19.11 16.96 43.54
C GLY A 280 19.64 15.60 43.08
N VAL A 281 19.08 14.99 42.03
CA VAL A 281 19.57 13.71 41.44
C VAL A 281 19.94 13.87 39.97
N ARG A 282 19.27 14.79 39.29
CA ARG A 282 19.47 15.14 37.90
C ARG A 282 19.89 16.59 37.77
N VAL A 283 20.60 16.85 36.68
CA VAL A 283 21.00 18.18 36.25
C VAL A 283 20.76 18.31 34.76
N THR A 284 20.05 19.37 34.38
CA THR A 284 19.74 19.70 33.00
C THR A 284 20.02 21.15 32.74
N THR A 285 20.38 21.49 31.51
CA THR A 285 20.37 22.89 31.07
C THR A 285 18.93 23.40 31.02
N THR A 286 18.73 24.68 31.33
CA THR A 286 17.39 25.29 31.38
C THR A 286 16.65 25.17 30.04
N THR A 287 17.40 25.15 28.93
CA THR A 287 16.87 24.79 27.60
C THR A 287 17.87 23.88 26.89
N ARG A 288 17.37 22.98 26.04
CA ARG A 288 18.23 22.10 25.22
C ARG A 288 19.14 22.89 24.28
N GLN A 289 18.61 24.01 23.76
CA GLN A 289 19.36 24.95 22.91
C GLN A 289 20.52 25.62 23.65
N LEU A 290 20.35 25.94 24.94
CA LEU A 290 21.45 26.46 25.76
C LEU A 290 22.57 25.42 25.92
N GLY A 291 22.22 24.15 26.19
CA GLY A 291 23.20 23.06 26.26
C GLY A 291 23.93 22.83 24.94
N ALA A 292 23.20 22.80 23.82
CA ALA A 292 23.79 22.70 22.49
C ALA A 292 24.72 23.89 22.21
N ALA A 293 24.30 25.12 22.53
CA ALA A 293 25.13 26.32 22.34
C ALA A 293 26.41 26.30 23.20
N ALA A 294 26.34 25.79 24.45
CA ALA A 294 27.52 25.64 25.30
C ALA A 294 28.50 24.59 24.76
N TYR A 295 27.99 23.46 24.27
CA TYR A 295 28.80 22.39 23.69
C TYR A 295 29.49 22.83 22.39
N TRP A 296 28.72 23.33 21.42
CA TRP A 296 29.19 23.72 20.10
C TRP A 296 29.94 25.06 20.07
N GLY A 297 29.74 25.91 21.07
CA GLY A 297 30.48 27.15 21.25
C GLY A 297 31.93 26.96 21.73
N THR A 298 32.27 25.75 22.20
CA THR A 298 33.58 25.43 22.79
C THR A 298 34.47 24.67 21.80
N GLY A 299 35.80 24.77 21.92
CA GLY A 299 36.76 24.09 21.03
C GLY A 299 36.80 22.56 21.18
N SER A 300 37.31 21.84 20.18
CA SER A 300 37.40 20.36 20.18
C SER A 300 38.21 19.80 21.36
N ASP A 301 39.32 20.46 21.72
CA ASP A 301 40.23 19.99 22.75
C ASP A 301 39.57 20.01 24.13
N ASP A 302 38.85 21.09 24.43
CA ASP A 302 38.11 21.29 25.67
C ASP A 302 36.97 20.26 25.79
N ARG A 303 36.24 20.01 24.70
CA ARG A 303 35.24 18.93 24.64
C ARG A 303 35.87 17.57 24.90
N GLY A 304 37.01 17.28 24.27
CA GLY A 304 37.76 16.04 24.49
C GLY A 304 38.24 15.88 25.94
N ARG A 305 38.64 16.95 26.63
CA ARG A 305 38.96 16.91 28.06
C ARG A 305 37.74 16.55 28.91
N VAL A 306 36.58 17.14 28.63
CA VAL A 306 35.33 16.82 29.35
C VAL A 306 34.89 15.38 29.13
N HIS A 307 34.93 14.88 27.90
CA HIS A 307 34.57 13.48 27.63
C HIS A 307 35.54 12.50 28.30
N ARG A 308 36.86 12.79 28.35
CA ARG A 308 37.82 11.99 29.16
C ARG A 308 37.51 12.03 30.64
N ALA A 309 37.12 13.18 31.18
CA ALA A 309 36.75 13.32 32.59
C ALA A 309 35.51 12.47 32.91
N PHE A 310 34.50 12.43 32.03
CA PHE A 310 33.36 11.52 32.17
C PHE A 310 33.77 10.06 32.10
N ALA A 311 34.63 9.68 31.16
CA ALA A 311 35.05 8.30 31.01
C ALA A 311 35.87 7.78 32.21
N ALA A 312 36.58 8.68 32.91
CA ALA A 312 37.31 8.38 34.14
C ALA A 312 36.47 8.54 35.43
N ALA A 313 35.22 9.02 35.34
CA ALA A 313 34.39 9.32 36.50
C ALA A 313 33.96 8.04 37.24
N PRO A 314 34.13 7.94 38.57
CA PRO A 314 33.64 6.79 39.34
C PRO A 314 32.11 6.67 39.27
N GLY A 315 31.62 5.43 39.14
CA GLY A 315 30.17 5.13 39.14
C GLY A 315 29.47 5.32 37.79
N ILE A 316 30.18 5.73 36.74
CA ILE A 316 29.64 5.75 35.37
C ILE A 316 29.49 4.32 34.85
N HIS A 317 28.40 4.04 34.14
CA HIS A 317 28.18 2.71 33.56
C HIS A 317 29.19 2.45 32.44
N ALA A 318 29.68 1.20 32.31
CA ALA A 318 30.71 0.85 31.32
C ALA A 318 30.30 1.21 29.88
N ASP A 319 29.03 1.05 29.53
CA ASP A 319 28.50 1.42 28.20
C ASP A 319 28.54 2.93 27.96
N GLU A 320 28.30 3.74 29.00
CA GLU A 320 28.37 5.20 28.92
C GLU A 320 29.83 5.66 28.84
N CYS A 321 30.72 5.05 29.63
CA CYS A 321 32.17 5.24 29.55
C CYS A 321 32.70 5.01 28.12
N LEU A 322 32.32 3.90 27.47
CA LEU A 322 32.73 3.58 26.09
C LEU A 322 32.29 4.67 25.09
N VAL A 323 31.09 5.20 25.24
CA VAL A 323 30.59 6.28 24.38
C VAL A 323 31.39 7.56 24.63
N HIS A 324 31.66 7.93 25.89
CA HIS A 324 32.50 9.09 26.19
C HIS A 324 33.94 8.93 25.70
N HIS A 325 34.55 7.74 25.79
CA HIS A 325 35.85 7.46 25.18
C HIS A 325 35.82 7.73 23.67
N ALA A 326 34.79 7.24 22.96
CA ALA A 326 34.65 7.48 21.53
C ALA A 326 34.51 8.97 21.16
N GLU A 327 33.79 9.77 21.97
CA GLU A 327 33.66 11.21 21.74
C GLU A 327 34.96 12.00 22.07
N ALA A 328 35.87 11.41 22.85
CA ALA A 328 37.14 12.00 23.25
C ALA A 328 38.32 11.69 22.31
N LEU A 329 38.14 10.77 21.35
CA LEU A 329 39.21 10.34 20.45
C LEU A 329 39.69 11.49 19.55
N THR A 330 41.00 11.69 19.50
CA THR A 330 41.69 12.55 18.53
C THR A 330 42.17 11.77 17.31
N GLU A 331 42.46 10.48 17.50
CA GLU A 331 42.84 9.52 16.47
C GLU A 331 42.00 8.25 16.64
N PRO A 332 41.79 7.45 15.57
CA PRO A 332 41.06 6.18 15.67
C PRO A 332 41.69 5.20 16.68
N ASP A 333 40.86 4.37 17.32
CA ASP A 333 41.26 3.36 18.31
C ASP A 333 40.38 2.10 18.18
N ASP A 334 41.01 1.00 17.75
CA ASP A 334 40.33 -0.28 17.53
C ASP A 334 39.78 -0.92 18.81
N THR A 335 40.34 -0.58 19.99
CA THR A 335 39.85 -1.06 21.29
C THR A 335 38.48 -0.45 21.58
N VAL A 336 38.33 0.86 21.32
CA VAL A 336 37.06 1.57 21.45
C VAL A 336 36.07 1.08 20.40
N ALA A 337 36.53 0.89 19.15
CA ALA A 337 35.70 0.35 18.07
C ALA A 337 35.13 -1.04 18.42
N ALA A 338 35.96 -1.95 18.92
CA ALA A 338 35.53 -3.28 19.34
C ALA A 338 34.56 -3.24 20.54
N GLY A 339 34.79 -2.34 21.51
CA GLY A 339 33.89 -2.13 22.64
C GLY A 339 32.49 -1.64 22.21
N LEU A 340 32.43 -0.69 21.27
CA LEU A 340 31.18 -0.20 20.69
C LEU A 340 30.46 -1.28 19.87
N GLU A 341 31.20 -2.11 19.13
CA GLU A 341 30.66 -3.24 18.38
C GLU A 341 30.02 -4.29 19.32
N ALA A 342 30.70 -4.64 20.41
CA ALA A 342 30.14 -5.55 21.42
C ALA A 342 28.89 -4.98 22.10
N LEU A 343 28.84 -3.66 22.33
CA LEU A 343 27.64 -2.98 22.82
C LEU A 343 26.51 -3.02 21.78
N ALA A 344 26.82 -2.80 20.50
CA ALA A 344 25.83 -2.92 19.42
C ALA A 344 25.23 -4.34 19.36
N GLU A 345 26.05 -5.38 19.55
CA GLU A 345 25.59 -6.76 19.61
C GLU A 345 24.62 -7.02 20.76
N ARG A 346 24.87 -6.44 21.96
CA ARG A 346 23.92 -6.50 23.08
C ARG A 346 22.61 -5.77 22.77
N CYS A 347 22.66 -4.59 22.14
CA CYS A 347 21.47 -3.86 21.72
C CYS A 347 20.64 -4.68 20.70
N MET A 348 21.30 -5.33 19.72
CA MET A 348 20.60 -6.22 18.78
C MET A 348 19.92 -7.39 19.48
N GLN A 349 20.57 -8.00 20.47
CA GLN A 349 19.98 -9.10 21.26
C GLN A 349 18.78 -8.64 22.10
N ALA A 350 18.80 -7.39 22.57
CA ALA A 350 17.71 -6.75 23.30
C ALA A 350 16.58 -6.22 22.38
N GLY A 351 16.76 -6.24 21.05
CA GLY A 351 15.78 -5.76 20.07
C GLY A 351 15.91 -4.27 19.70
N ASP A 352 16.89 -3.53 20.26
CA ASP A 352 17.13 -2.12 19.94
C ASP A 352 18.03 -1.99 18.70
N LEU A 353 17.42 -2.21 17.53
CA LEU A 353 18.11 -2.20 16.24
C LEU A 353 18.61 -0.82 15.83
N ASP A 354 17.87 0.25 16.15
CA ASP A 354 18.27 1.62 15.84
C ASP A 354 19.53 2.02 16.59
N ARG A 355 19.59 1.70 17.88
CA ARG A 355 20.79 1.95 18.69
C ARG A 355 21.96 1.11 18.22
N ALA A 356 21.72 -0.15 17.84
CA ALA A 356 22.75 -1.01 17.29
C ALA A 356 23.35 -0.43 15.99
N ILE A 357 22.53 0.10 15.09
CA ILE A 357 23.01 0.77 13.86
C ILE A 357 23.87 1.99 14.21
N GLU A 358 23.41 2.85 15.12
CA GLU A 358 24.16 4.04 15.55
C GLU A 358 25.53 3.66 16.13
N LEU A 359 25.57 2.61 16.96
CA LEU A 359 26.81 2.12 17.57
C LEU A 359 27.76 1.50 16.55
N GLN A 360 27.25 0.75 15.55
CA GLN A 360 28.09 0.20 14.48
C GLN A 360 28.70 1.32 13.60
N ILE A 361 27.92 2.36 13.28
CA ILE A 361 28.43 3.52 12.54
C ILE A 361 29.51 4.25 13.36
N ARG A 362 29.29 4.43 14.67
CA ARG A 362 30.30 5.01 15.57
C ARG A 362 31.55 4.14 15.66
N ALA A 363 31.39 2.83 15.80
CA ALA A 363 32.49 1.87 15.84
C ALA A 363 33.32 1.91 14.55
N ALA A 364 32.65 2.02 13.40
CA ALA A 364 33.33 2.19 12.12
C ALA A 364 34.15 3.48 12.07
N ALA A 365 33.61 4.60 12.55
CA ALA A 365 34.33 5.87 12.62
C ALA A 365 35.52 5.86 13.61
N CYS A 366 35.54 4.94 14.57
CA CYS A 366 36.65 4.75 15.51
C CYS A 366 37.70 3.74 15.01
N SER A 367 37.49 3.09 13.87
CA SER A 367 38.37 2.02 13.38
C SER A 367 39.64 2.59 12.76
N VAL A 368 40.80 2.01 13.09
CA VAL A 368 42.10 2.45 12.53
C VAL A 368 42.24 2.06 11.06
N HIS A 369 41.73 0.88 10.71
CA HIS A 369 41.79 0.36 9.35
C HIS A 369 40.43 0.45 8.64
N ASP A 370 40.43 1.02 7.44
CA ASP A 370 39.23 1.16 6.59
C ASP A 370 38.50 -0.18 6.36
N HIS A 371 39.26 -1.28 6.29
CA HIS A 371 38.69 -2.62 6.14
C HIS A 371 37.77 -3.00 7.30
N ASP A 372 38.18 -2.75 8.54
CA ASP A 372 37.41 -3.12 9.73
C ASP A 372 36.23 -2.17 9.93
N GLY A 373 36.43 -0.88 9.64
CA GLY A 373 35.35 0.10 9.55
C GLY A 373 34.30 -0.29 8.51
N ALA A 374 34.72 -0.78 7.34
CA ALA A 374 33.82 -1.24 6.30
C ALA A 374 33.02 -2.50 6.72
N HIS A 375 33.62 -3.44 7.45
CA HIS A 375 32.88 -4.60 7.98
C HIS A 375 31.80 -4.17 8.98
N ARG A 376 32.10 -3.20 9.86
CA ARG A 376 31.14 -2.64 10.81
C ARG A 376 30.00 -1.89 10.11
N LEU A 377 30.31 -1.06 9.11
CA LEU A 377 29.31 -0.42 8.26
C LEU A 377 28.47 -1.43 7.47
N LEU A 378 29.06 -2.51 6.98
CA LEU A 378 28.33 -3.58 6.29
C LEU A 378 27.36 -4.30 7.25
N ARG A 379 27.74 -4.50 8.52
CA ARG A 379 26.84 -5.00 9.57
C ARG A 379 25.72 -4.00 9.84
N ALA A 380 26.02 -2.71 9.95
CA ALA A 380 25.03 -1.65 10.10
C ALA A 380 24.02 -1.66 8.92
N ALA A 381 24.50 -1.73 7.68
CA ALA A 381 23.69 -1.67 6.46
C ALA A 381 22.72 -2.84 6.28
N ARG A 382 22.94 -3.97 6.97
CA ARG A 382 22.04 -5.14 6.94
C ARG A 382 20.78 -4.95 7.78
N LEU A 383 20.85 -4.13 8.83
CA LEU A 383 19.76 -3.98 9.79
C LEU A 383 18.58 -3.16 9.24
N PRO A 384 18.77 -2.04 8.53
CA PRO A 384 17.66 -1.31 7.90
C PRO A 384 16.80 -2.16 6.98
N LEU A 385 17.40 -3.09 6.21
CA LEU A 385 16.63 -4.02 5.37
C LEU A 385 15.67 -4.91 6.18
N ARG A 386 16.06 -5.30 7.41
CA ARG A 386 15.18 -6.08 8.31
C ARG A 386 14.02 -5.25 8.85
N MET A 387 14.19 -3.93 8.90
CA MET A 387 13.19 -2.97 9.36
C MET A 387 12.35 -2.38 8.21
N GLY A 388 12.62 -2.76 6.96
CA GLY A 388 11.96 -2.19 5.77
C GLY A 388 12.49 -0.82 5.33
N ASP A 389 13.55 -0.31 5.96
CA ASP A 389 14.17 0.99 5.66
C ASP A 389 15.26 0.85 4.58
N SER A 390 14.81 0.70 3.33
CA SER A 390 15.70 0.57 2.17
C SER A 390 16.48 1.85 1.89
N GLY A 391 15.91 3.03 2.20
CA GLY A 391 16.56 4.33 2.04
C GLY A 391 17.83 4.44 2.88
N ARG A 392 17.76 4.11 4.17
CA ARG A 392 18.92 4.07 5.06
C ARG A 392 19.93 2.99 4.69
N CYS A 393 19.46 1.83 4.20
CA CYS A 393 20.36 0.81 3.64
C CYS A 393 21.15 1.37 2.45
N MET A 394 20.48 2.02 1.50
CA MET A 394 21.11 2.62 0.32
C MET A 394 22.10 3.72 0.70
N ALA A 395 21.77 4.57 1.67
CA ALA A 395 22.68 5.59 2.16
C ALA A 395 23.98 5.00 2.73
N LEU A 396 23.89 3.94 3.55
CA LEU A 396 25.06 3.21 4.07
C LEU A 396 25.84 2.50 2.94
N VAL A 397 25.15 1.97 1.94
CA VAL A 397 25.77 1.38 0.74
C VAL A 397 26.58 2.43 -0.03
N GLU A 398 26.09 3.65 -0.19
CA GLU A 398 26.85 4.70 -0.89
C GLU A 398 28.09 5.11 -0.10
N VAL A 399 28.01 5.25 1.24
CA VAL A 399 29.21 5.45 2.09
C VAL A 399 30.24 4.35 1.89
N LEU A 400 29.80 3.07 1.87
CA LEU A 400 30.69 1.93 1.63
C LEU A 400 31.33 1.94 0.23
N ARG A 401 30.67 2.52 -0.78
CA ARG A 401 31.17 2.57 -2.16
C ARG A 401 32.28 3.61 -2.37
N GLU A 402 32.39 4.58 -1.47
CA GLU A 402 33.48 5.58 -1.49
C GLU A 402 34.79 5.01 -0.92
N LEU A 403 34.72 3.90 -0.17
CA LEU A 403 35.88 3.24 0.41
C LEU A 403 36.61 2.32 -0.59
N VAL A 404 37.92 2.16 -0.41
CA VAL A 404 38.72 1.20 -1.16
C VAL A 404 38.59 -0.18 -0.50
N LEU A 405 37.74 -1.03 -1.08
CA LEU A 405 37.34 -2.31 -0.48
C LEU A 405 37.87 -3.54 -1.24
N PRO A 406 38.24 -4.63 -0.55
CA PRO A 406 38.54 -5.91 -1.20
C PRO A 406 37.36 -6.45 -2.02
N PRO A 407 37.60 -7.27 -3.06
CA PRO A 407 36.54 -7.83 -3.92
C PRO A 407 35.39 -8.49 -3.15
N GLY A 408 35.70 -9.28 -2.12
CA GLY A 408 34.67 -9.95 -1.29
C GLY A 408 33.72 -8.98 -0.58
N VAL A 409 34.25 -7.89 -0.02
CA VAL A 409 33.44 -6.87 0.67
C VAL A 409 32.62 -6.07 -0.35
N ARG A 410 33.22 -5.66 -1.49
CA ARG A 410 32.48 -5.01 -2.59
C ARG A 410 31.33 -5.88 -3.09
N GLY A 411 31.56 -7.18 -3.25
CA GLY A 411 30.51 -8.13 -3.59
C GLY A 411 29.36 -8.11 -2.58
N ALA A 412 29.66 -8.16 -1.29
CA ALA A 412 28.64 -8.07 -0.25
C ALA A 412 27.86 -6.74 -0.26
N VAL A 413 28.54 -5.61 -0.53
CA VAL A 413 27.90 -4.29 -0.73
C VAL A 413 26.92 -4.33 -1.92
N HIS A 414 27.34 -4.90 -3.05
CA HIS A 414 26.48 -5.08 -4.21
C HIS A 414 25.27 -6.01 -3.94
N THR A 415 25.43 -7.04 -3.12
CA THR A 415 24.30 -7.88 -2.65
C THR A 415 23.30 -7.06 -1.82
N LEU A 416 23.76 -6.20 -0.90
CA LEU A 416 22.86 -5.34 -0.12
C LEU A 416 22.15 -4.31 -1.00
N ARG A 417 22.89 -3.69 -1.92
CA ARG A 417 22.35 -2.77 -2.91
C ARG A 417 21.26 -3.44 -3.76
N GLY A 418 21.51 -4.65 -4.24
CA GLY A 418 20.54 -5.42 -5.01
C GLY A 418 19.25 -5.69 -4.22
N ARG A 419 19.37 -6.01 -2.92
CA ARG A 419 18.21 -6.19 -2.04
C ARG A 419 17.43 -4.89 -1.81
N ALA A 420 18.11 -3.80 -1.46
CA ALA A 420 17.46 -2.51 -1.25
C ALA A 420 16.74 -2.02 -2.52
N LEU A 421 17.39 -2.12 -3.68
CA LEU A 421 16.78 -1.78 -4.97
C LEU A 421 15.58 -2.66 -5.30
N LEU A 422 15.64 -3.97 -4.99
CA LEU A 422 14.51 -4.87 -5.19
C LEU A 422 13.32 -4.48 -4.29
N ASN A 423 13.61 -4.07 -3.05
CA ASN A 423 12.63 -3.60 -2.09
C ASN A 423 12.02 -2.25 -2.47
N ASP A 424 12.75 -1.38 -3.17
CA ASP A 424 12.23 -0.12 -3.71
C ASP A 424 11.54 -0.29 -5.09
N GLY A 425 11.38 -1.54 -5.54
CA GLY A 425 10.73 -1.82 -6.82
C GLY A 425 11.61 -1.60 -8.07
N ARG A 426 12.90 -1.32 -7.89
CA ARG A 426 13.87 -1.09 -8.97
C ARG A 426 14.49 -2.41 -9.45
N ALA A 427 13.65 -3.37 -9.82
CA ALA A 427 14.03 -4.74 -10.12
C ALA A 427 15.13 -4.85 -11.22
N LYS A 428 15.09 -3.99 -12.24
CA LYS A 428 16.11 -3.94 -13.30
C LYS A 428 17.51 -3.60 -12.74
N ASP A 429 17.57 -2.56 -11.91
CA ASP A 429 18.82 -2.11 -11.29
C ASP A 429 19.31 -3.14 -10.26
N ALA A 430 18.38 -3.81 -9.58
CA ALA A 430 18.68 -4.92 -8.67
C ALA A 430 19.37 -6.09 -9.40
N VAL A 431 18.92 -6.48 -10.59
CA VAL A 431 19.61 -7.49 -11.42
C VAL A 431 21.07 -7.09 -11.65
N ILE A 432 21.31 -5.84 -12.05
CA ILE A 432 22.67 -5.35 -12.32
C ILE A 432 23.52 -5.44 -11.04
N ALA A 433 23.01 -4.96 -9.91
CA ALA A 433 23.73 -5.02 -8.64
C ALA A 433 24.04 -6.47 -8.21
N PHE A 434 23.10 -7.40 -8.34
CA PHE A 434 23.34 -8.81 -8.02
C PHE A 434 24.36 -9.46 -8.96
N LEU A 435 24.37 -9.13 -10.25
CA LEU A 435 25.39 -9.66 -11.17
C LEU A 435 26.78 -9.10 -10.86
N GLN A 436 26.90 -7.81 -10.57
CA GLN A 436 28.15 -7.21 -10.08
C GLN A 436 28.65 -7.91 -8.80
N SER A 437 27.73 -8.26 -7.90
CA SER A 437 28.06 -9.05 -6.72
C SER A 437 28.57 -10.44 -7.09
N ALA A 438 27.93 -11.15 -8.01
CA ALA A 438 28.31 -12.50 -8.39
C ALA A 438 29.70 -12.53 -9.07
N ASP A 439 30.00 -11.54 -9.92
CA ASP A 439 31.28 -11.40 -10.63
C ASP A 439 32.44 -11.13 -9.66
N LEU A 440 32.20 -10.46 -8.54
CA LEU A 440 33.21 -10.19 -7.51
C LEU A 440 33.39 -11.32 -6.50
N LEU A 441 32.46 -12.28 -6.46
CA LEU A 441 32.39 -13.36 -5.47
C LEU A 441 32.65 -14.73 -6.10
N THR A 442 33.35 -14.79 -7.23
CA THR A 442 33.63 -16.05 -7.95
C THR A 442 34.36 -17.08 -7.10
N ASP A 443 35.18 -16.63 -6.15
CA ASP A 443 35.96 -17.47 -5.24
C ASP A 443 35.16 -17.95 -4.02
N ASP A 444 33.94 -17.43 -3.82
CA ASP A 444 32.99 -17.88 -2.81
C ASP A 444 31.71 -18.40 -3.51
N PRO A 445 31.65 -19.71 -3.82
CA PRO A 445 30.50 -20.31 -4.48
C PRO A 445 29.18 -20.14 -3.72
N ILE A 446 29.23 -19.99 -2.39
CA ILE A 446 28.04 -19.78 -1.55
C ILE A 446 27.52 -18.36 -1.78
N ALA A 447 28.40 -17.37 -1.67
CA ALA A 447 28.00 -15.96 -1.83
C ALA A 447 27.61 -15.65 -3.28
N ALA A 448 28.29 -16.22 -4.28
CA ALA A 448 27.89 -16.14 -5.69
C ALA A 448 26.50 -16.76 -5.93
N SER A 449 26.18 -17.91 -5.30
CA SER A 449 24.85 -18.53 -5.41
C SER A 449 23.75 -17.65 -4.81
N VAL A 450 24.01 -16.98 -3.69
CA VAL A 450 23.08 -16.00 -3.09
C VAL A 450 22.85 -14.82 -4.05
N ALA A 451 23.91 -14.30 -4.66
CA ALA A 451 23.80 -13.21 -5.64
C ALA A 451 22.99 -13.64 -6.87
N PHE A 452 23.25 -14.82 -7.46
CA PHE A 452 22.46 -15.34 -8.58
C PHE A 452 21.00 -15.63 -8.22
N THR A 453 20.73 -16.06 -6.99
CA THR A 453 19.36 -16.23 -6.48
C THR A 453 18.64 -14.87 -6.45
N GLY A 454 19.28 -13.82 -5.94
CA GLY A 454 18.76 -12.46 -5.97
C GLY A 454 18.52 -11.95 -7.39
N ALA A 455 19.48 -12.16 -8.29
CA ALA A 455 19.35 -11.81 -9.71
C ALA A 455 18.19 -12.55 -10.39
N SER A 456 17.97 -13.84 -10.06
CA SER A 456 16.84 -14.63 -10.55
C SER A 456 15.52 -14.01 -10.14
N LEU A 457 15.34 -13.69 -8.85
CA LEU A 457 14.13 -13.07 -8.34
C LEU A 457 13.90 -11.67 -8.93
N ALA A 458 14.96 -10.86 -9.03
CA ALA A 458 14.88 -9.53 -9.62
C ALA A 458 14.53 -9.58 -11.12
N ALA A 459 15.11 -10.52 -11.86
CA ALA A 459 14.78 -10.72 -13.28
C ALA A 459 13.35 -11.25 -13.46
N PHE A 460 12.86 -12.08 -12.53
CA PHE A 460 11.47 -12.52 -12.48
C PHE A 460 10.55 -11.31 -12.33
N ARG A 461 10.74 -10.49 -11.27
CA ARG A 461 9.95 -9.28 -11.02
C ARG A 461 10.02 -8.26 -12.17
N TYR A 462 11.16 -8.15 -12.84
CA TYR A 462 11.30 -7.28 -14.01
C TYR A 462 10.56 -7.80 -15.27
N GLY A 463 10.03 -9.02 -15.26
CA GLY A 463 9.36 -9.64 -16.42
C GLY A 463 10.33 -10.27 -17.44
N ALA A 464 11.60 -10.48 -17.08
CA ALA A 464 12.60 -11.10 -17.93
C ALA A 464 12.80 -12.58 -17.58
N LEU A 465 11.75 -13.39 -17.76
CA LEU A 465 11.73 -14.78 -17.27
C LEU A 465 12.86 -15.66 -17.82
N SER A 466 13.25 -15.50 -19.09
CA SER A 466 14.39 -16.26 -19.65
C SER A 466 15.74 -15.90 -19.02
N ARG A 467 15.91 -14.64 -18.57
CA ARG A 467 17.10 -14.25 -17.79
C ARG A 467 17.01 -14.82 -16.38
N SER A 468 15.81 -14.77 -15.79
CA SER A 468 15.54 -15.36 -14.48
C SER A 468 15.92 -16.85 -14.44
N THR A 469 15.47 -17.67 -15.39
CA THR A 469 15.86 -19.09 -15.47
C THR A 469 17.37 -19.29 -15.69
N THR A 470 18.01 -18.41 -16.47
CA THR A 470 19.47 -18.46 -16.66
C THR A 470 20.23 -18.21 -15.35
N TYR A 471 19.78 -17.24 -14.54
CA TYR A 471 20.40 -16.97 -13.24
C TYR A 471 20.05 -18.04 -12.20
N ALA A 472 18.84 -18.59 -12.26
CA ALA A 472 18.43 -19.75 -11.48
C ALA A 472 19.38 -20.94 -11.72
N ASP A 473 19.71 -21.22 -13.00
CA ASP A 473 20.63 -22.29 -13.38
C ASP A 473 22.05 -22.08 -12.87
N ARG A 474 22.50 -20.83 -12.75
CA ARG A 474 23.80 -20.52 -12.15
C ARG A 474 23.77 -20.69 -10.65
N ALA A 475 22.72 -20.22 -9.98
CA ALA A 475 22.54 -20.39 -8.54
C ALA A 475 22.50 -21.88 -8.15
N ALA A 476 21.74 -22.70 -8.89
CA ALA A 476 21.52 -24.12 -8.63
C ALA A 476 22.79 -24.98 -8.62
N ARG A 477 23.87 -24.57 -9.30
CA ARG A 477 25.14 -25.32 -9.37
C ARG A 477 25.86 -25.39 -8.02
N SER A 478 25.59 -24.44 -7.13
CA SER A 478 26.29 -24.29 -5.85
C SER A 478 25.34 -24.33 -4.64
N THR A 479 24.04 -24.58 -4.86
CA THR A 479 23.04 -24.63 -3.76
C THR A 479 23.32 -25.76 -2.76
N GLY A 480 23.91 -26.87 -3.22
CA GLY A 480 24.28 -28.01 -2.37
C GLY A 480 25.23 -27.63 -1.21
N SER A 481 26.07 -26.61 -1.43
CA SER A 481 27.08 -26.13 -0.48
C SER A 481 26.56 -25.05 0.47
N LEU A 482 25.32 -24.57 0.30
CA LEU A 482 24.74 -23.52 1.13
C LEU A 482 24.35 -24.03 2.52
N ARG A 483 24.50 -23.16 3.54
CA ARG A 483 23.90 -23.40 4.88
C ARG A 483 22.39 -23.60 4.74
N THR A 484 21.82 -24.50 5.55
CA THR A 484 20.43 -24.98 5.42
C THR A 484 19.39 -23.89 5.20
N GLY A 485 19.41 -22.79 5.99
CA GLY A 485 18.44 -21.70 5.85
C GLY A 485 18.56 -20.90 4.54
N VAL A 486 19.78 -20.60 4.11
CA VAL A 486 20.06 -19.90 2.85
C VAL A 486 19.71 -20.79 1.66
N ARG A 487 20.03 -22.08 1.75
CA ARG A 487 19.69 -23.09 0.74
C ARG A 487 18.18 -23.16 0.49
N ARG A 488 17.37 -23.19 1.56
CA ARG A 488 15.91 -23.24 1.46
C ARG A 488 15.34 -22.00 0.75
N THR A 489 15.86 -20.82 1.10
CA THR A 489 15.48 -19.57 0.44
C THR A 489 15.78 -19.61 -1.05
N ALA A 490 16.99 -20.04 -1.42
CA ALA A 490 17.37 -20.21 -2.82
C ALA A 490 16.44 -21.20 -3.53
N HIS A 491 16.21 -22.38 -2.97
CA HIS A 491 15.34 -23.40 -3.56
C HIS A 491 13.92 -22.89 -3.83
N ARG A 492 13.33 -22.04 -2.98
CA ARG A 492 12.00 -21.45 -3.24
C ARG A 492 11.98 -20.58 -4.49
N ILE A 493 12.96 -19.69 -4.59
CA ILE A 493 13.11 -18.77 -5.70
C ILE A 493 13.35 -19.55 -6.99
N LEU A 494 14.19 -20.58 -6.94
CA LEU A 494 14.45 -21.46 -8.08
C LEU A 494 13.19 -22.23 -8.49
N ALA A 495 12.50 -22.87 -7.53
CA ALA A 495 11.30 -23.65 -7.79
C ALA A 495 10.20 -22.79 -8.43
N GLY A 496 9.89 -21.61 -7.87
CA GLY A 496 8.89 -20.71 -8.44
C GLY A 496 9.29 -20.16 -9.82
N THR A 497 10.59 -19.91 -10.04
CA THR A 497 11.11 -19.44 -11.34
C THR A 497 10.94 -20.51 -12.42
N TYR A 498 11.38 -21.74 -12.15
CA TYR A 498 11.22 -22.87 -13.08
C TYR A 498 9.74 -23.20 -13.31
N LEU A 499 8.93 -23.16 -12.25
CA LEU A 499 7.50 -23.43 -12.32
C LEU A 499 6.80 -22.43 -13.23
N ALA A 500 7.08 -21.13 -13.08
CA ALA A 500 6.52 -20.08 -13.94
C ALA A 500 6.99 -20.18 -15.40
N ALA A 501 8.22 -20.64 -15.61
CA ALA A 501 8.78 -20.90 -16.94
C ALA A 501 8.32 -22.22 -17.56
N GLY A 502 7.54 -23.04 -16.86
CA GLY A 502 7.12 -24.36 -17.34
C GLY A 502 8.29 -25.36 -17.44
N ASP A 503 9.38 -25.12 -16.72
CA ASP A 503 10.59 -25.94 -16.80
C ASP A 503 10.49 -27.13 -15.83
N PRO A 504 10.54 -28.40 -16.30
CA PRO A 504 10.31 -29.57 -15.46
C PRO A 504 11.30 -29.71 -14.30
N ARG A 505 12.45 -29.00 -14.35
CA ARG A 505 13.44 -28.94 -13.26
C ARG A 505 12.87 -28.38 -11.96
N TRP A 506 11.71 -27.71 -11.98
CA TRP A 506 11.01 -27.33 -10.74
C TRP A 506 10.78 -28.54 -9.81
N ARG A 507 10.64 -29.76 -10.36
CA ARG A 507 10.50 -31.01 -9.59
C ARG A 507 11.77 -31.44 -8.86
N ASP A 508 12.94 -31.06 -9.39
CA ASP A 508 14.25 -31.49 -8.89
C ASP A 508 14.76 -30.61 -7.74
N VAL A 509 14.13 -29.45 -7.49
CA VAL A 509 14.55 -28.45 -6.51
C VAL A 509 14.26 -28.85 -5.03
N ARG A 510 13.85 -30.12 -4.76
CA ARG A 510 13.60 -30.73 -3.42
C ARG A 510 12.36 -30.18 -2.66
N PRO A 511 11.84 -30.89 -1.62
CA PRO A 511 10.38 -31.08 -1.44
C PRO A 511 9.60 -29.85 -0.93
N VAL A 512 8.31 -29.87 -1.24
CA VAL A 512 7.22 -28.94 -0.82
C VAL A 512 7.31 -28.46 0.64
N SER A 513 7.85 -29.28 1.57
CA SER A 513 8.05 -28.91 2.97
C SER A 513 9.08 -27.80 3.18
N ASP A 514 10.15 -27.76 2.38
CA ASP A 514 11.21 -26.74 2.47
C ASP A 514 10.72 -25.36 1.99
N LEU A 515 9.61 -25.30 1.26
CA LEU A 515 9.01 -24.05 0.79
C LEU A 515 8.36 -23.21 1.92
N LEU A 516 8.17 -23.79 3.11
CA LEU A 516 7.40 -23.18 4.20
C LEU A 516 8.21 -22.71 5.44
N GLU A 517 9.46 -23.16 5.62
CA GLU A 517 10.31 -22.80 6.78
C GLU A 517 11.28 -21.63 6.54
N GLY A 518 11.05 -20.41 7.05
CA GLY A 518 11.97 -19.27 6.90
C GLY A 518 11.32 -17.90 7.11
N PRO A 519 12.08 -16.78 6.97
CA PRO A 519 11.55 -15.41 7.08
C PRO A 519 10.51 -15.09 6.00
N ALA A 520 9.52 -14.27 6.34
CA ALA A 520 8.29 -14.00 5.57
C ALA A 520 8.52 -13.61 4.10
N GLU A 521 9.40 -12.64 3.86
CA GLU A 521 9.69 -12.10 2.52
C GLU A 521 10.18 -13.18 1.56
N PHE A 522 10.96 -14.14 2.07
CA PHE A 522 11.44 -15.28 1.31
C PHE A 522 10.46 -16.46 1.30
N THR A 523 9.42 -16.42 2.13
CA THR A 523 8.33 -17.40 2.15
C THR A 523 7.26 -17.03 1.13
N SER A 524 7.01 -15.75 0.86
CA SER A 524 6.00 -15.28 -0.12
C SER A 524 6.14 -15.94 -1.50
N PHE A 525 7.33 -15.92 -2.09
CA PHE A 525 7.55 -16.57 -3.39
C PHE A 525 7.40 -18.10 -3.34
N GLY A 526 7.78 -18.71 -2.21
CA GLY A 526 7.53 -20.14 -1.96
C GLY A 526 6.04 -20.47 -1.81
N LEU A 527 5.25 -19.57 -1.21
CA LEU A 527 3.80 -19.69 -1.04
C LEU A 527 3.06 -19.53 -2.36
N HIS A 528 3.49 -18.62 -3.24
CA HIS A 528 3.01 -18.57 -4.61
C HIS A 528 3.30 -19.86 -5.37
N ALA A 529 4.52 -20.39 -5.29
CA ALA A 529 4.87 -21.67 -5.92
C ALA A 529 3.99 -22.82 -5.41
N LEU A 530 3.73 -22.89 -4.09
CA LEU A 530 2.79 -23.85 -3.51
C LEU A 530 1.38 -23.72 -4.06
N THR A 531 0.92 -22.47 -4.20
CA THR A 531 -0.41 -22.15 -4.73
C THR A 531 -0.54 -22.58 -6.19
N TRP A 532 0.47 -22.30 -7.01
CA TRP A 532 0.52 -22.71 -8.43
C TRP A 532 0.58 -24.24 -8.58
N MET A 533 1.24 -24.95 -7.66
CA MET A 533 1.20 -26.41 -7.57
C MET A 533 -0.13 -26.98 -7.02
N GLY A 534 -1.11 -26.15 -6.67
CA GLY A 534 -2.41 -26.58 -6.14
C GLY A 534 -2.42 -26.92 -4.65
N ASN A 535 -1.34 -26.65 -3.91
CA ASN A 535 -1.25 -26.89 -2.46
C ASN A 535 -1.84 -25.74 -1.63
N THR A 536 -2.98 -25.18 -2.05
CA THR A 536 -3.57 -23.95 -1.46
C THR A 536 -3.92 -24.13 0.02
N SER A 537 -4.36 -25.31 0.44
CA SER A 537 -4.66 -25.61 1.85
C SER A 537 -3.42 -25.52 2.74
N ARG A 538 -2.24 -25.91 2.25
CA ARG A 538 -0.98 -25.77 3.00
C ARG A 538 -0.52 -24.31 3.02
N ALA A 539 -0.67 -23.60 1.90
CA ALA A 539 -0.33 -22.18 1.80
C ALA A 539 -1.17 -21.34 2.79
N VAL A 540 -2.50 -21.50 2.81
CA VAL A 540 -3.37 -20.78 3.74
C VAL A 540 -3.03 -21.09 5.20
N ARG A 541 -2.85 -22.36 5.57
CA ARG A 541 -2.48 -22.70 6.96
C ARG A 541 -1.19 -22.05 7.42
N ARG A 542 -0.19 -21.97 6.52
CA ARG A 542 1.05 -21.26 6.84
C ARG A 542 0.77 -19.77 7.02
N LEU A 543 0.08 -19.16 6.06
CA LEU A 543 -0.24 -17.74 6.08
C LEU A 543 -1.08 -17.34 7.31
N ASP A 544 -1.99 -18.20 7.78
CA ASP A 544 -2.76 -17.97 8.99
C ASP A 544 -1.87 -17.87 10.25
N VAL A 545 -0.82 -18.69 10.33
CA VAL A 545 0.18 -18.58 11.41
C VAL A 545 1.00 -17.29 11.25
N GLU A 546 1.38 -16.96 10.03
CA GLU A 546 2.23 -15.81 9.74
C GLU A 546 1.57 -14.47 10.05
N VAL A 547 0.31 -14.27 9.70
CA VAL A 547 -0.38 -13.00 9.99
C VAL A 547 -0.71 -12.79 11.48
N GLN A 548 -0.61 -13.85 12.29
CA GLN A 548 -0.84 -13.79 13.74
C GLN A 548 0.45 -13.59 14.53
N ASP A 549 1.60 -13.59 13.86
CA ASP A 549 2.91 -13.45 14.48
C ASP A 549 3.25 -11.98 14.73
N GLY A 550 3.03 -11.53 15.97
CA GLY A 550 3.30 -10.15 16.39
C GLY A 550 4.78 -9.75 16.40
N SER A 551 5.70 -10.65 16.07
CA SER A 551 7.13 -10.33 15.89
C SER A 551 7.49 -9.81 14.49
N ARG A 552 6.53 -9.83 13.56
CA ARG A 552 6.74 -9.43 12.17
C ARG A 552 6.64 -7.93 11.96
N SER A 553 7.40 -7.46 10.97
CA SER A 553 7.30 -6.07 10.50
C SER A 553 6.04 -5.84 9.65
N ASP A 554 5.58 -4.59 9.58
CA ASP A 554 4.45 -4.17 8.73
C ASP A 554 4.65 -4.61 7.26
N ARG A 555 5.88 -4.53 6.75
CA ARG A 555 6.26 -5.02 5.42
C ARG A 555 5.96 -6.51 5.25
N GLU A 556 6.39 -7.32 6.21
CA GLU A 556 6.19 -8.77 6.16
C GLU A 556 4.70 -9.12 6.28
N LEU A 557 3.96 -8.40 7.12
CA LEU A 557 2.51 -8.55 7.25
C LEU A 557 1.78 -8.16 5.96
N ALA A 558 2.19 -7.08 5.27
CA ALA A 558 1.64 -6.69 3.98
C ALA A 558 1.76 -7.82 2.94
N PHE A 559 2.94 -8.46 2.83
CA PHE A 559 3.14 -9.62 1.96
C PHE A 559 2.26 -10.81 2.37
N SER A 560 2.27 -11.19 3.65
CA SER A 560 1.49 -12.35 4.14
C SER A 560 -0.01 -12.14 3.90
N HIS A 561 -0.56 -10.94 4.14
CA HIS A 561 -1.96 -10.65 3.85
C HIS A 561 -2.26 -10.62 2.35
N ALA A 562 -1.40 -10.01 1.52
CA ALA A 562 -1.60 -9.99 0.06
C ALA A 562 -1.59 -11.40 -0.56
N ASP A 563 -0.65 -12.25 -0.13
CA ASP A 563 -0.58 -13.64 -0.57
C ASP A 563 -1.82 -14.42 -0.11
N ARG A 564 -2.26 -14.20 1.13
CA ARG A 564 -3.44 -14.88 1.68
C ARG A 564 -4.73 -14.46 0.97
N ALA A 565 -4.85 -13.18 0.61
CA ALA A 565 -5.94 -12.68 -0.21
C ALA A 565 -6.02 -13.43 -1.54
N TRP A 566 -4.90 -13.56 -2.27
CA TRP A 566 -4.86 -14.28 -3.54
C TRP A 566 -5.25 -15.76 -3.39
N VAL A 567 -4.73 -16.45 -2.38
CA VAL A 567 -5.07 -17.87 -2.16
C VAL A 567 -6.53 -18.03 -1.73
N ARG A 568 -7.08 -17.12 -0.92
CA ARG A 568 -8.49 -17.14 -0.50
C ARG A 568 -9.44 -16.83 -1.66
N TYR A 569 -9.05 -15.93 -2.58
CA TYR A 569 -9.76 -15.73 -3.85
C TYR A 569 -9.89 -17.05 -4.62
N LEU A 570 -8.76 -17.74 -4.86
CA LEU A 570 -8.77 -19.01 -5.58
C LEU A 570 -9.66 -20.05 -4.88
N ARG A 571 -9.66 -20.09 -3.55
CA ARG A 571 -10.46 -21.03 -2.75
C ARG A 571 -11.94 -20.65 -2.62
N GLY A 572 -12.38 -19.50 -3.13
CA GLY A 572 -13.77 -19.04 -3.01
C GLY A 572 -14.12 -18.37 -1.67
N ALA A 573 -13.15 -18.10 -0.81
CA ALA A 573 -13.37 -17.39 0.46
C ALA A 573 -13.27 -15.87 0.24
N TRP A 574 -14.16 -15.32 -0.59
CA TRP A 574 -14.03 -14.00 -1.19
C TRP A 574 -14.11 -12.84 -0.19
N ASP A 575 -15.01 -12.89 0.79
CA ASP A 575 -15.07 -11.82 1.80
C ASP A 575 -13.80 -11.77 2.65
N SER A 576 -13.26 -12.93 3.03
CA SER A 576 -11.98 -13.01 3.73
C SER A 576 -10.80 -12.58 2.84
N ALA A 577 -10.90 -12.77 1.52
CA ALA A 577 -9.89 -12.30 0.57
C ALA A 577 -9.89 -10.77 0.44
N LEU A 578 -11.08 -10.16 0.39
CA LEU A 578 -11.22 -8.70 0.36
C LEU A 578 -10.71 -8.05 1.65
N GLU A 579 -11.00 -8.66 2.80
CA GLU A 579 -10.52 -8.17 4.10
C GLU A 579 -9.00 -8.27 4.22
N ASP A 580 -8.40 -9.40 3.80
CA ASP A 580 -6.94 -9.51 3.74
C ASP A 580 -6.31 -8.48 2.80
N ALA A 581 -6.92 -8.25 1.64
CA ALA A 581 -6.42 -7.25 0.71
C ALA A 581 -6.48 -5.84 1.29
N ARG A 582 -7.54 -5.49 2.03
CA ARG A 582 -7.66 -4.20 2.74
C ARG A 582 -6.53 -4.05 3.77
N ILE A 583 -6.33 -5.05 4.62
CA ILE A 583 -5.27 -5.03 5.64
C ILE A 583 -3.88 -4.96 5.00
N ALA A 584 -3.65 -5.68 3.90
CA ALA A 584 -2.38 -5.62 3.17
C ALA A 584 -2.09 -4.21 2.64
N LEU A 585 -3.11 -3.51 2.13
CA LEU A 585 -2.98 -2.14 1.64
C LEU A 585 -2.69 -1.14 2.76
N GLU A 586 -3.26 -1.35 3.95
CA GLU A 586 -3.00 -0.53 5.15
C GLU A 586 -1.56 -0.69 5.62
N TYR A 587 -1.06 -1.93 5.75
CA TYR A 587 0.34 -2.15 6.12
C TYR A 587 1.33 -1.67 5.05
N ALA A 588 0.95 -1.72 3.77
CA ALA A 588 1.81 -1.27 2.68
C ALA A 588 1.85 0.26 2.52
N ASP A 589 1.03 1.01 3.25
CA ASP A 589 1.04 2.47 3.19
C ASP A 589 2.37 3.03 3.69
N GLY A 590 2.88 4.07 3.00
CA GLY A 590 4.19 4.65 3.29
C GLY A 590 5.42 3.77 2.96
N GLN A 591 5.25 2.57 2.39
CA GLN A 591 6.37 1.69 2.02
C GLN A 591 6.83 1.85 0.55
N GLY A 592 8.12 1.56 0.29
CA GLY A 592 8.71 1.60 -1.06
C GLY A 592 8.34 0.43 -1.98
N ASP A 593 8.10 -0.78 -1.43
CA ASP A 593 7.77 -1.97 -2.24
C ASP A 593 6.28 -2.00 -2.56
N ARG A 594 5.95 -1.87 -3.85
CA ARG A 594 4.55 -1.90 -4.32
C ARG A 594 4.06 -3.31 -4.67
N THR A 595 4.87 -4.35 -4.45
CA THR A 595 4.50 -5.74 -4.73
C THR A 595 3.29 -6.23 -3.91
N PRO A 596 3.20 -5.98 -2.59
CA PRO A 596 2.02 -6.36 -1.81
C PRO A 596 0.76 -5.62 -2.27
N VAL A 597 0.90 -4.32 -2.59
CA VAL A 597 -0.19 -3.48 -3.13
C VAL A 597 -0.74 -4.06 -4.43
N MET A 598 0.14 -4.47 -5.34
CA MET A 598 -0.22 -5.10 -6.61
C MET A 598 -1.00 -6.40 -6.39
N TRP A 599 -0.51 -7.32 -5.55
CA TRP A 599 -1.18 -8.60 -5.29
C TRP A 599 -2.51 -8.43 -4.55
N ALA A 600 -2.58 -7.55 -3.55
CA ALA A 600 -3.81 -7.24 -2.84
C ALA A 600 -4.87 -6.63 -3.79
N SER A 601 -4.46 -5.68 -4.63
CA SER A 601 -5.34 -5.06 -5.63
C SER A 601 -5.79 -6.06 -6.69
N ALA A 602 -4.91 -6.98 -7.10
CA ALA A 602 -5.26 -8.03 -8.03
C ALA A 602 -6.28 -9.01 -7.46
N ALA A 603 -6.14 -9.41 -6.18
CA ALA A 603 -7.13 -10.24 -5.50
C ALA A 603 -8.50 -9.54 -5.45
N ARG A 604 -8.54 -8.25 -5.09
CA ARG A 604 -9.77 -7.42 -5.13
C ARG A 604 -10.39 -7.38 -6.52
N ALA A 605 -9.60 -7.05 -7.55
CA ALA A 605 -10.08 -6.93 -8.92
C ALA A 605 -10.73 -8.22 -9.42
N HIS A 606 -10.14 -9.37 -9.12
CA HIS A 606 -10.70 -10.67 -9.54
C HIS A 606 -11.94 -11.09 -8.74
N VAL A 607 -12.01 -10.77 -7.44
CA VAL A 607 -13.24 -10.99 -6.65
C VAL A 607 -14.39 -10.13 -7.21
N PHE A 608 -14.15 -8.83 -7.41
CA PHE A 608 -15.16 -7.92 -7.94
C PHE A 608 -15.60 -8.30 -9.36
N ALA A 609 -14.66 -8.69 -10.23
CA ALA A 609 -14.97 -9.21 -11.56
C ALA A 609 -15.88 -10.44 -11.50
N ALA A 610 -15.59 -11.39 -10.61
CA ALA A 610 -16.39 -12.60 -10.46
C ALA A 610 -17.78 -12.34 -9.86
N ARG A 611 -17.92 -11.33 -9.00
CA ARG A 611 -19.21 -10.87 -8.43
C ARG A 611 -20.03 -10.00 -9.38
N GLY A 612 -19.43 -9.46 -10.45
CA GLY A 612 -20.09 -8.55 -11.37
C GLY A 612 -20.08 -7.09 -10.93
N GLU A 613 -19.21 -6.74 -9.98
CA GLU A 613 -19.03 -5.37 -9.48
C GLU A 613 -18.03 -4.62 -10.39
N THR A 614 -18.48 -4.22 -11.58
CA THR A 614 -17.60 -3.70 -12.65
C THR A 614 -16.82 -2.45 -12.27
N ASP A 615 -17.44 -1.50 -11.56
CA ASP A 615 -16.79 -0.24 -11.20
C ASP A 615 -15.69 -0.46 -10.15
N ALA A 616 -15.96 -1.29 -9.14
CA ALA A 616 -14.99 -1.69 -8.14
C ALA A 616 -13.85 -2.53 -8.75
N CYS A 617 -14.17 -3.38 -9.73
CA CYS A 617 -13.17 -4.12 -10.50
C CYS A 617 -12.25 -3.17 -11.28
N LEU A 618 -12.82 -2.16 -11.96
CA LEU A 618 -12.05 -1.17 -12.71
C LEU A 618 -11.10 -0.37 -11.80
N GLU A 619 -11.59 0.11 -10.67
CA GLU A 619 -10.77 0.83 -9.68
C GLU A 619 -9.61 -0.05 -9.17
N ALA A 620 -9.90 -1.30 -8.80
CA ALA A 620 -8.89 -2.24 -8.33
C ALA A 620 -7.87 -2.61 -9.44
N ALA A 621 -8.32 -2.81 -10.67
CA ALA A 621 -7.45 -3.07 -11.82
C ALA A 621 -6.54 -1.86 -12.13
N GLN A 622 -7.06 -0.64 -12.02
CA GLN A 622 -6.26 0.58 -12.16
C GLN A 622 -5.20 0.69 -11.06
N ALA A 623 -5.51 0.27 -9.82
CA ALA A 623 -4.53 0.19 -8.75
C ALA A 623 -3.41 -0.83 -9.02
N VAL A 624 -3.73 -1.97 -9.64
CA VAL A 624 -2.74 -2.94 -10.15
C VAL A 624 -1.83 -2.29 -11.20
N LEU A 625 -2.40 -1.61 -12.21
CA LEU A 625 -1.63 -0.96 -13.27
C LEU A 625 -0.78 0.22 -12.78
N THR A 626 -1.22 0.92 -11.73
CA THR A 626 -0.47 2.06 -11.16
C THR A 626 0.69 1.59 -10.29
N SER A 627 0.55 0.44 -9.62
CA SER A 627 1.62 -0.18 -8.80
C SER A 627 2.59 -1.02 -9.64
N GLY A 628 2.11 -1.62 -10.72
CA GLY A 628 2.81 -2.58 -11.59
C GLY A 628 4.16 -2.15 -12.15
N PRO A 629 4.32 -0.92 -12.71
CA PRO A 629 5.58 -0.47 -13.33
C PRO A 629 6.79 -0.49 -12.39
N ARG A 630 6.55 -0.38 -11.08
CA ARG A 630 7.58 -0.46 -10.03
C ARG A 630 7.60 -1.80 -9.30
N ALA A 631 6.69 -2.73 -9.56
CA ALA A 631 6.65 -4.03 -8.86
C ALA A 631 6.93 -5.18 -9.83
N PHE A 632 6.03 -5.35 -10.79
CA PHE A 632 6.03 -6.45 -11.74
C PHE A 632 5.31 -6.06 -13.03
N PRO A 633 5.93 -5.30 -13.95
CA PRO A 633 5.21 -4.64 -15.04
C PRO A 633 4.37 -5.61 -15.89
N ALA A 634 4.98 -6.70 -16.35
CA ALA A 634 4.29 -7.68 -17.18
C ALA A 634 3.19 -8.44 -16.42
N LEU A 635 3.41 -8.82 -15.16
CA LEU A 635 2.41 -9.58 -14.39
C LEU A 635 1.24 -8.68 -13.96
N ALA A 636 1.50 -7.43 -13.64
CA ALA A 636 0.46 -6.45 -13.31
C ALA A 636 -0.50 -6.24 -14.49
N GLU A 637 0.03 -6.06 -15.70
CA GLU A 637 -0.79 -5.97 -16.92
C GLU A 637 -1.63 -7.24 -17.11
N ILE A 638 -1.03 -8.43 -17.01
CA ILE A 638 -1.76 -9.70 -17.16
C ILE A 638 -2.88 -9.82 -16.12
N LEU A 639 -2.62 -9.49 -14.86
CA LEU A 639 -3.61 -9.56 -13.77
C LEU A 639 -4.76 -8.56 -13.96
N ALA A 640 -4.45 -7.31 -14.32
CA ALA A 640 -5.46 -6.28 -14.53
C ALA A 640 -6.35 -6.61 -15.74
N GLU A 641 -5.74 -6.95 -16.87
CA GLU A 641 -6.44 -7.27 -18.12
C GLU A 641 -7.28 -8.55 -17.98
N ALA A 642 -6.79 -9.56 -17.23
CA ALA A 642 -7.57 -10.75 -16.90
C ALA A 642 -8.83 -10.42 -16.08
N ALA A 643 -8.71 -9.57 -15.05
CA ALA A 643 -9.83 -9.16 -14.22
C ALA A 643 -10.87 -8.34 -15.01
N LEU A 644 -10.42 -7.37 -15.81
CA LEU A 644 -11.30 -6.57 -16.67
C LEU A 644 -12.01 -7.44 -17.71
N GLY A 645 -11.29 -8.35 -18.35
CA GLY A 645 -11.85 -9.33 -19.27
C GLY A 645 -12.91 -10.22 -18.63
N LEU A 646 -12.65 -10.71 -17.42
CA LEU A 646 -13.60 -11.48 -16.62
C LEU A 646 -14.87 -10.68 -16.30
N ALA A 647 -14.73 -9.41 -15.90
CA ALA A 647 -15.84 -8.54 -15.57
C ALA A 647 -16.75 -8.29 -16.79
N ARG A 648 -16.16 -7.97 -17.95
CA ARG A 648 -16.87 -7.76 -19.23
C ARG A 648 -17.58 -9.01 -19.71
N LEU A 649 -16.94 -10.17 -19.54
CA LEU A 649 -17.56 -11.46 -19.87
C LEU A 649 -18.79 -11.73 -18.98
N GLY A 650 -18.71 -11.38 -17.70
CA GLY A 650 -19.83 -11.48 -16.76
C GLY A 650 -21.05 -10.66 -17.22
N VAL A 651 -20.86 -9.39 -17.57
CA VAL A 651 -21.95 -8.49 -17.99
C VAL A 651 -22.41 -8.68 -19.44
N ARG A 652 -21.99 -9.76 -20.10
CA ARG A 652 -22.38 -10.14 -21.48
C ARG A 652 -21.91 -9.14 -22.55
N GLU A 653 -20.70 -8.62 -22.37
CA GLU A 653 -19.98 -7.78 -23.36
C GLU A 653 -18.78 -8.56 -23.93
N PRO A 654 -19.00 -9.62 -24.74
CA PRO A 654 -17.94 -10.55 -25.13
C PRO A 654 -16.87 -9.94 -26.04
N GLY A 655 -17.19 -8.88 -26.80
CA GLY A 655 -16.21 -8.15 -27.62
C GLY A 655 -15.17 -7.39 -26.78
N ASP A 656 -15.62 -6.67 -25.76
CA ASP A 656 -14.73 -5.97 -24.83
C ASP A 656 -13.96 -6.98 -23.97
N ALA A 657 -14.63 -8.06 -23.53
CA ALA A 657 -13.98 -9.17 -22.84
C ALA A 657 -12.84 -9.77 -23.67
N LEU A 658 -13.10 -10.07 -24.94
CA LEU A 658 -12.10 -10.62 -25.86
C LEU A 658 -10.91 -9.66 -26.01
N THR A 659 -11.16 -8.36 -26.13
CA THR A 659 -10.11 -7.34 -26.26
C THR A 659 -9.14 -7.36 -25.06
N HIS A 660 -9.68 -7.34 -23.84
CA HIS A 660 -8.89 -7.40 -22.60
C HIS A 660 -8.15 -8.74 -22.46
N LEU A 661 -8.83 -9.87 -22.70
CA LEU A 661 -8.24 -11.20 -22.55
C LEU A 661 -7.14 -11.49 -23.59
N GLU A 662 -7.25 -10.94 -24.80
CA GLU A 662 -6.17 -10.98 -25.79
C GLU A 662 -4.99 -10.10 -25.39
N SER A 663 -5.25 -8.96 -24.73
CA SER A 663 -4.20 -8.13 -24.12
C SER A 663 -3.42 -8.95 -23.09
N ALA A 664 -4.11 -9.58 -22.15
CA ALA A 664 -3.51 -10.47 -21.15
C ALA A 664 -2.69 -11.60 -21.81
N ALA A 665 -3.22 -12.23 -22.86
CA ALA A 665 -2.53 -13.29 -23.60
C ALA A 665 -1.27 -12.79 -24.32
N ARG A 666 -1.31 -11.61 -24.93
CA ARG A 666 -0.12 -10.99 -25.57
C ARG A 666 0.95 -10.70 -24.53
N CYS A 667 0.60 -10.11 -23.39
CA CYS A 667 1.55 -9.80 -22.32
C CYS A 667 2.16 -11.07 -21.71
N ALA A 668 1.36 -12.12 -21.48
CA ALA A 668 1.84 -13.42 -21.00
C ALA A 668 2.86 -14.05 -21.97
N ARG A 669 2.59 -14.04 -23.27
CA ARG A 669 3.53 -14.53 -24.30
C ARG A 669 4.81 -13.69 -24.35
N ALA A 670 4.70 -12.36 -24.30
CA ALA A 670 5.85 -11.46 -24.28
C ALA A 670 6.75 -11.70 -23.05
N ALA A 671 6.15 -11.95 -21.89
CA ALA A 671 6.85 -12.31 -20.66
C ALA A 671 7.36 -13.77 -20.63
N ARG A 672 6.97 -14.59 -21.61
CA ARG A 672 7.21 -16.04 -21.68
C ARG A 672 6.66 -16.81 -20.48
N LEU A 673 5.57 -16.32 -19.89
CA LEU A 673 4.90 -16.98 -18.77
C LEU A 673 4.21 -18.25 -19.27
N ALA A 674 4.79 -19.41 -18.99
CA ALA A 674 4.33 -20.69 -19.55
C ALA A 674 3.29 -21.40 -18.68
N HIS A 675 3.20 -21.08 -17.39
CA HIS A 675 2.28 -21.74 -16.47
C HIS A 675 0.90 -21.06 -16.47
N PRO A 676 -0.14 -21.65 -17.08
CA PRO A 676 -1.45 -20.99 -17.23
C PRO A 676 -2.22 -20.82 -15.91
N GLY A 677 -1.91 -21.62 -14.90
CA GLY A 677 -2.49 -21.48 -13.55
C GLY A 677 -1.96 -20.33 -12.69
N ILE A 678 -0.98 -19.53 -13.16
CA ILE A 678 -0.50 -18.35 -12.42
C ILE A 678 -1.55 -17.23 -12.46
N VAL A 679 -2.07 -16.95 -13.66
CA VAL A 679 -3.22 -16.07 -13.87
C VAL A 679 -4.23 -16.83 -14.74
N PRO A 680 -5.29 -17.41 -14.16
CA PRO A 680 -6.13 -18.39 -14.85
C PRO A 680 -7.19 -17.77 -15.78
N PHE A 681 -6.78 -16.97 -16.76
CA PHE A 681 -7.68 -16.31 -17.73
C PHE A 681 -7.92 -17.11 -19.02
N GLY A 682 -7.15 -18.17 -19.27
CA GLY A 682 -7.17 -18.89 -20.56
C GLY A 682 -8.54 -19.47 -20.91
N GLY A 683 -9.28 -19.97 -19.93
CA GLY A 683 -10.66 -20.45 -20.14
C GLY A 683 -11.61 -19.33 -20.53
N ASP A 684 -11.41 -18.15 -19.95
CA ASP A 684 -12.23 -16.96 -20.17
C ASP A 684 -12.03 -16.44 -21.59
N LEU A 685 -10.78 -16.49 -22.09
CA LEU A 685 -10.44 -16.16 -23.47
C LEU A 685 -11.16 -17.09 -24.45
N LEU A 686 -11.23 -18.39 -24.15
CA LEU A 686 -11.98 -19.33 -24.99
C LEU A 686 -13.48 -19.03 -24.98
N ASP A 687 -14.05 -18.71 -23.82
CA ASP A 687 -15.48 -18.36 -23.72
C ASP A 687 -15.81 -17.08 -24.51
N ALA A 688 -15.05 -16.01 -24.30
CA ALA A 688 -15.26 -14.73 -25.00
C ALA A 688 -15.10 -14.89 -26.51
N ARG A 689 -14.05 -15.61 -26.94
CA ARG A 689 -13.82 -15.87 -28.37
C ARG A 689 -14.92 -16.73 -28.98
N SER A 690 -15.39 -17.75 -28.28
CA SER A 690 -16.49 -18.60 -28.77
C SER A 690 -17.79 -17.81 -28.96
N GLU A 691 -18.03 -16.78 -28.14
CA GLU A 691 -19.22 -15.92 -28.25
C GLU A 691 -19.12 -14.89 -29.38
N VAL A 692 -17.92 -14.37 -29.66
CA VAL A 692 -17.70 -13.37 -30.74
C VAL A 692 -17.50 -14.02 -32.11
N GLU A 693 -16.67 -15.07 -32.18
CA GLU A 693 -16.17 -15.65 -33.43
C GLU A 693 -16.82 -17.01 -33.76
N GLY A 694 -17.56 -17.60 -32.81
CA GLY A 694 -18.19 -18.90 -32.95
C GLY A 694 -17.35 -20.09 -32.43
N PRO A 695 -17.96 -21.29 -32.34
CA PRO A 695 -17.36 -22.46 -31.69
C PRO A 695 -16.14 -23.04 -32.43
N ASP A 696 -16.07 -22.92 -33.75
CA ASP A 696 -14.95 -23.47 -34.52
C ASP A 696 -13.66 -22.64 -34.34
N ALA A 697 -13.80 -21.34 -34.08
CA ALA A 697 -12.67 -20.42 -33.87
C ALA A 697 -11.86 -20.72 -32.60
N VAL A 698 -12.42 -21.48 -31.65
CA VAL A 698 -11.77 -21.80 -30.37
C VAL A 698 -11.05 -23.14 -30.34
N VAL A 699 -11.22 -24.01 -31.35
CA VAL A 699 -10.62 -25.36 -31.37
C VAL A 699 -9.10 -25.30 -31.29
N HIS A 700 -8.46 -24.48 -32.13
CA HIS A 700 -7.00 -24.35 -32.14
C HIS A 700 -6.46 -23.68 -30.86
N PRO A 701 -6.98 -22.52 -30.42
CA PRO A 701 -6.59 -21.93 -29.13
C PRO A 701 -6.79 -22.87 -27.93
N ALA A 702 -7.86 -23.67 -27.92
CA ALA A 702 -8.11 -24.66 -26.88
C ALA A 702 -7.06 -25.78 -26.90
N HIS A 703 -6.63 -26.24 -28.07
CA HIS A 703 -5.53 -27.21 -28.16
C HIS A 703 -4.22 -26.64 -27.59
N LEU A 704 -3.91 -25.37 -27.85
CA LEU A 704 -2.72 -24.71 -27.29
C LEU A 704 -2.80 -24.63 -25.75
N LEU A 705 -3.92 -24.16 -25.20
CA LEU A 705 -4.12 -24.08 -23.75
C LEU A 705 -4.05 -25.48 -23.10
N PHE A 706 -4.57 -26.50 -23.77
CA PHE A 706 -4.44 -27.88 -23.32
C PHE A 706 -2.96 -28.30 -23.24
N GLN A 707 -2.17 -28.06 -24.29
CA GLN A 707 -0.73 -28.37 -24.27
C GLN A 707 0.02 -27.61 -23.18
N GLU A 708 -0.22 -26.31 -23.02
CA GLU A 708 0.40 -25.48 -21.99
C GLU A 708 0.07 -25.98 -20.57
N SER A 709 -1.17 -26.40 -20.34
CA SER A 709 -1.61 -26.93 -19.05
C SER A 709 -0.99 -28.29 -18.68
N LEU A 710 -0.47 -29.05 -19.65
CA LEU A 710 0.24 -30.31 -19.39
C LEU A 710 1.66 -30.08 -18.88
N ILE A 711 2.27 -28.94 -19.20
CA ILE A 711 3.61 -28.57 -18.76
C ILE A 711 3.65 -28.55 -17.23
N VAL A 712 2.62 -27.96 -16.62
CA VAL A 712 2.38 -27.97 -15.19
C VAL A 712 0.97 -28.46 -14.87
N ASP A 713 0.84 -29.79 -14.83
CA ASP A 713 -0.38 -30.50 -14.46
C ASP A 713 -0.66 -30.43 -12.95
N ALA A 714 -0.97 -29.24 -12.45
CA ALA A 714 -1.23 -28.98 -11.04
C ALA A 714 -2.22 -27.82 -10.82
N GLY A 715 -2.85 -27.79 -9.63
CA GLY A 715 -3.71 -26.69 -9.21
C GLY A 715 -4.78 -26.29 -10.22
N VAL A 716 -4.93 -24.97 -10.45
CA VAL A 716 -5.93 -24.41 -11.37
C VAL A 716 -5.64 -24.74 -12.83
N ALA A 717 -4.39 -25.04 -13.21
CA ALA A 717 -4.05 -25.40 -14.59
C ALA A 717 -4.80 -26.67 -15.05
N ARG A 718 -5.09 -27.61 -14.14
CA ARG A 718 -5.96 -28.77 -14.43
C ARG A 718 -7.38 -28.38 -14.79
N VAL A 719 -7.95 -27.38 -14.12
CA VAL A 719 -9.29 -26.88 -14.44
C VAL A 719 -9.31 -26.23 -15.81
N LEU A 720 -8.29 -25.44 -16.14
CA LEU A 720 -8.12 -24.84 -17.47
C LEU A 720 -7.95 -25.91 -18.55
N ARG A 721 -7.22 -27.00 -18.27
CA ARG A 721 -7.10 -28.15 -19.16
C ARG A 721 -8.44 -28.75 -19.49
N GLY A 722 -9.24 -29.08 -18.47
CA GLY A 722 -10.57 -29.64 -18.65
C GLY A 722 -11.47 -28.69 -19.45
N HIS A 723 -11.37 -27.39 -19.18
CA HIS A 723 -12.16 -26.39 -19.90
C HIS A 723 -11.77 -26.31 -21.38
N ALA A 724 -10.48 -26.30 -21.68
CA ALA A 724 -9.96 -26.35 -23.04
C ALA A 724 -10.34 -27.66 -23.75
N TRP A 725 -10.22 -28.78 -23.05
CA TRP A 725 -10.57 -30.10 -23.57
C TRP A 725 -12.04 -30.17 -23.97
N ILE A 726 -12.96 -29.69 -23.11
CA ILE A 726 -14.39 -29.64 -23.44
C ILE A 726 -14.64 -28.75 -24.65
N ARG A 727 -13.95 -27.62 -24.82
CA ARG A 727 -14.13 -26.74 -25.99
C ARG A 727 -13.59 -27.34 -27.29
N ALA A 728 -12.49 -28.09 -27.23
CA ALA A 728 -11.87 -28.71 -28.42
C ALA A 728 -12.45 -30.08 -28.80
N THR A 729 -13.15 -30.77 -27.88
CA THR A 729 -13.61 -32.14 -28.09
C THR A 729 -14.80 -32.19 -29.08
N PRO A 730 -14.76 -33.05 -30.11
CA PRO A 730 -15.91 -33.33 -30.97
C PRO A 730 -17.07 -33.97 -30.20
N ASP A 731 -18.29 -33.74 -30.66
CA ASP A 731 -19.52 -34.14 -29.98
C ASP A 731 -19.56 -35.65 -29.66
N GLU A 732 -19.05 -36.52 -30.53
CA GLU A 732 -19.11 -37.98 -30.34
C GLU A 732 -18.31 -38.47 -29.12
N LYS A 733 -17.33 -37.69 -28.65
CA LYS A 733 -16.48 -38.02 -27.49
C LYS A 733 -16.78 -37.15 -26.27
N LEU A 734 -17.68 -36.18 -26.40
CA LEU A 734 -17.92 -35.15 -25.40
C LEU A 734 -18.43 -35.72 -24.07
N ARG A 735 -19.33 -36.72 -24.09
CA ARG A 735 -19.86 -37.36 -22.87
C ARG A 735 -18.75 -37.98 -22.02
N ALA A 736 -17.86 -38.76 -22.65
CA ALA A 736 -16.75 -39.41 -21.96
C ALA A 736 -15.74 -38.39 -21.42
N ALA A 737 -15.46 -37.34 -22.21
CA ALA A 737 -14.58 -36.23 -21.82
C ALA A 737 -15.10 -35.49 -20.58
N ILE A 738 -16.39 -35.10 -20.56
CA ILE A 738 -17.00 -34.40 -19.43
C ILE A 738 -16.96 -35.25 -18.18
N HIS A 739 -17.32 -36.53 -18.27
CA HIS A 739 -17.35 -37.42 -17.12
C HIS A 739 -15.94 -37.66 -16.54
N HIS A 740 -14.93 -37.82 -17.41
CA HIS A 740 -13.54 -37.98 -16.99
C HIS A 740 -13.02 -36.73 -16.27
N GLU A 741 -13.16 -35.56 -16.89
CA GLU A 741 -12.65 -34.29 -16.34
C GLU A 741 -13.41 -33.87 -15.08
N THR A 742 -14.74 -33.98 -15.05
CA THR A 742 -15.53 -33.59 -13.87
C THR A 742 -15.08 -34.36 -12.63
N ARG A 743 -14.79 -35.67 -12.76
CA ARG A 743 -14.23 -36.48 -11.66
C ARG A 743 -12.82 -36.03 -11.28
N ALA A 744 -11.94 -35.80 -12.26
CA ALA A 744 -10.55 -35.42 -12.03
C ALA A 744 -10.39 -34.05 -11.35
N LEU A 745 -11.40 -33.18 -11.46
CA LEU A 745 -11.35 -31.81 -10.93
C LEU A 745 -12.02 -31.65 -9.55
N LEU A 746 -12.69 -32.68 -8.99
CA LEU A 746 -13.43 -32.57 -7.73
C LEU A 746 -12.58 -32.06 -6.56
N ASP A 747 -11.33 -32.54 -6.46
CA ASP A 747 -10.43 -32.26 -5.34
C ASP A 747 -9.67 -30.93 -5.48
N ILE A 748 -9.85 -30.20 -6.58
CA ILE A 748 -9.15 -28.94 -6.79
C ILE A 748 -9.87 -27.84 -6.02
N PRO A 749 -9.21 -27.15 -5.07
CA PRO A 749 -9.80 -26.11 -4.25
C PRO A 749 -9.90 -24.77 -5.01
N ALA A 750 -10.63 -24.79 -6.12
CA ALA A 750 -10.88 -23.67 -7.03
C ALA A 750 -12.37 -23.61 -7.45
N PRO A 751 -13.31 -23.40 -6.52
CA PRO A 751 -14.75 -23.59 -6.76
C PRO A 751 -15.29 -22.72 -7.90
N PHE A 752 -14.84 -21.47 -8.02
CA PHE A 752 -15.27 -20.58 -9.10
C PHE A 752 -14.86 -21.10 -10.48
N HIS A 753 -13.57 -21.37 -10.68
CA HIS A 753 -13.07 -21.91 -11.96
C HIS A 753 -13.68 -23.28 -12.28
N ARG A 754 -13.90 -24.13 -11.27
CA ARG A 754 -14.59 -25.41 -11.44
C ARG A 754 -16.04 -25.23 -11.88
N ALA A 755 -16.79 -24.34 -11.23
CA ALA A 755 -18.18 -24.05 -11.59
C ALA A 755 -18.30 -23.51 -13.02
N ARG A 756 -17.33 -22.69 -13.47
CA ARG A 756 -17.25 -22.25 -14.87
C ARG A 756 -17.03 -23.40 -15.85
N PHE A 757 -16.09 -24.28 -15.56
CA PHE A 757 -15.89 -25.50 -16.34
C PHE A 757 -17.18 -26.36 -16.39
N ILE A 758 -17.87 -26.55 -15.26
CA ILE A 758 -19.12 -27.32 -15.18
C ILE A 758 -20.22 -26.66 -16.00
N LEU A 759 -20.32 -25.33 -15.97
CA LEU A 759 -21.30 -24.59 -16.75
C LEU A 759 -21.03 -24.72 -18.26
N ALA A 760 -19.78 -24.59 -18.69
CA ALA A 760 -19.39 -24.80 -20.09
C ALA A 760 -19.68 -26.24 -20.56
N ALA A 761 -19.49 -27.23 -19.68
CA ALA A 761 -19.90 -28.61 -19.94
C ALA A 761 -21.42 -28.74 -20.14
N ALA A 762 -22.20 -28.10 -19.26
CA ALA A 762 -23.66 -28.08 -19.33
C ALA A 762 -24.17 -27.43 -20.63
N GLU A 763 -23.51 -26.36 -21.11
CA GLU A 763 -23.86 -25.67 -22.36
C GLU A 763 -23.66 -26.55 -23.61
N ARG A 764 -22.69 -27.47 -23.60
CA ARG A 764 -22.38 -28.33 -24.76
C ARG A 764 -23.19 -29.63 -24.82
N LEU A 765 -23.57 -30.20 -23.68
CA LEU A 765 -24.28 -31.50 -23.63
C LEU A 765 -25.58 -31.60 -24.46
N PRO A 766 -26.36 -30.52 -24.65
CA PRO A 766 -27.54 -30.59 -25.50
C PRO A 766 -27.25 -30.89 -26.98
N ALA A 767 -26.03 -30.65 -27.46
CA ALA A 767 -25.63 -31.02 -28.83
C ALA A 767 -25.62 -32.54 -29.07
N ILE A 768 -25.56 -33.33 -27.99
CA ILE A 768 -25.58 -34.80 -28.02
C ILE A 768 -26.78 -35.41 -27.29
N GLU A 769 -27.88 -34.65 -27.19
CA GLU A 769 -29.17 -35.10 -26.62
C GLU A 769 -29.13 -35.47 -25.12
N GLU A 770 -28.11 -35.04 -24.37
CA GLU A 770 -27.93 -35.31 -22.93
C GLU A 770 -28.56 -34.24 -22.03
N ILE A 771 -29.89 -34.05 -22.14
CA ILE A 771 -30.60 -32.94 -21.47
C ILE A 771 -30.61 -33.07 -19.95
N GLU A 772 -30.81 -34.27 -19.39
CA GLU A 772 -30.85 -34.49 -17.94
C GLU A 772 -29.48 -34.23 -17.29
N ALA A 773 -28.41 -34.80 -17.86
CA ALA A 773 -27.05 -34.55 -17.40
C ALA A 773 -26.66 -33.06 -17.52
N SER A 774 -27.08 -32.38 -18.59
CA SER A 774 -26.90 -30.93 -18.75
C SER A 774 -27.58 -30.15 -17.61
N ARG A 775 -28.81 -30.52 -17.24
CA ARG A 775 -29.56 -29.89 -16.16
C ARG A 775 -28.87 -30.07 -14.80
N ASP A 776 -28.39 -31.27 -14.51
CA ASP A 776 -27.71 -31.58 -13.24
C ASP A 776 -26.39 -30.80 -13.10
N LEU A 777 -25.61 -30.71 -14.18
CA LEU A 777 -24.39 -29.90 -14.19
C LEU A 777 -24.70 -28.41 -14.06
N ALA A 778 -25.69 -27.88 -14.78
CA ALA A 778 -26.09 -26.48 -14.69
C ALA A 778 -26.61 -26.12 -13.28
N ALA A 779 -27.37 -27.02 -12.63
CA ALA A 779 -27.82 -26.84 -11.25
C ALA A 779 -26.65 -26.86 -10.25
N THR A 780 -25.66 -27.73 -10.46
CA THR A 780 -24.44 -27.79 -9.65
C THR A 780 -23.61 -26.50 -9.77
N ALA A 781 -23.44 -25.99 -10.99
CA ALA A 781 -22.77 -24.72 -11.24
C ALA A 781 -23.53 -23.55 -10.59
N LEU A 782 -24.86 -23.48 -10.78
CA LEU A 782 -25.72 -22.47 -10.17
C LEU A 782 -25.57 -22.43 -8.65
N HIS A 783 -25.63 -23.58 -7.99
CA HIS A 783 -25.47 -23.66 -6.54
C HIS A 783 -24.12 -23.11 -6.07
N THR A 784 -23.04 -23.43 -6.79
CA THR A 784 -21.69 -22.93 -6.48
C THR A 784 -21.61 -21.41 -6.68
N PHE A 785 -22.17 -20.87 -7.77
CA PHE A 785 -22.19 -19.43 -8.00
C PHE A 785 -23.04 -18.66 -6.97
N GLN A 786 -24.12 -19.27 -6.47
CA GLN A 786 -24.92 -18.70 -5.38
C GLN A 786 -24.15 -18.62 -4.06
N ILE A 787 -23.37 -19.65 -3.71
CA ILE A 787 -22.51 -19.62 -2.51
C ILE A 787 -21.46 -18.50 -2.59
N LEU A 788 -20.98 -18.21 -3.80
CA LEU A 788 -19.94 -17.21 -4.03
C LEU A 788 -20.49 -15.79 -4.26
N ASP A 789 -21.80 -15.61 -4.36
CA ASP A 789 -22.44 -14.36 -4.81
C ASP A 789 -21.96 -13.87 -6.19
N ALA A 790 -21.72 -14.81 -7.11
CA ALA A 790 -21.25 -14.54 -8.46
C ALA A 790 -22.42 -14.16 -9.39
N ALA A 791 -23.04 -12.99 -9.16
CA ALA A 791 -24.33 -12.60 -9.77
C ALA A 791 -24.43 -12.80 -11.30
N PRO A 792 -23.45 -12.38 -12.13
CA PRO A 792 -23.56 -12.58 -13.58
C PRO A 792 -23.56 -14.07 -13.99
N TRP A 793 -22.85 -14.89 -13.22
CA TRP A 793 -22.74 -16.34 -13.46
C TRP A 793 -23.97 -17.10 -12.95
N ILE A 794 -24.61 -16.61 -11.89
CA ILE A 794 -25.93 -17.08 -11.44
C ILE A 794 -26.96 -16.89 -12.56
N GLU A 795 -27.02 -15.69 -13.14
CA GLU A 795 -27.96 -15.39 -14.24
C GLU A 795 -27.67 -16.24 -15.48
N ARG A 796 -26.39 -16.42 -15.83
CA ARG A 796 -26.01 -17.32 -16.94
C ARG A 796 -26.46 -18.76 -16.69
N ALA A 797 -26.21 -19.31 -15.52
CA ALA A 797 -26.60 -20.68 -15.18
C ALA A 797 -28.14 -20.85 -15.15
N ARG A 798 -28.89 -19.85 -14.67
CA ARG A 798 -30.35 -19.79 -14.77
C ARG A 798 -30.83 -19.77 -16.22
N GLY A 799 -30.16 -18.99 -17.07
CA GLY A 799 -30.44 -18.94 -18.52
C GLY A 799 -30.27 -20.30 -19.18
N VAL A 800 -29.20 -21.04 -18.86
CA VAL A 800 -29.00 -22.42 -19.33
C VAL A 800 -30.14 -23.33 -18.87
N LEU A 801 -30.48 -23.33 -17.57
CA LEU A 801 -31.57 -24.14 -17.02
C LEU A 801 -32.94 -23.82 -17.65
N ALA A 802 -33.21 -22.54 -17.91
CA ALA A 802 -34.44 -22.09 -18.57
C ALA A 802 -34.50 -22.57 -20.03
N SER A 803 -33.37 -22.55 -20.75
CA SER A 803 -33.30 -23.04 -22.13
C SER A 803 -33.57 -24.55 -22.22
N LEU A 804 -33.06 -25.33 -21.25
CA LEU A 804 -33.30 -26.78 -21.15
C LEU A 804 -34.77 -27.10 -20.81
N GLY A 805 -35.39 -26.29 -19.94
CA GLY A 805 -36.82 -26.41 -19.61
C GLY A 805 -37.74 -26.10 -20.80
N SER A 806 -37.35 -25.16 -21.66
CA SER A 806 -38.09 -24.81 -22.88
C SER A 806 -37.97 -25.90 -23.95
N ARG A 807 -36.78 -26.48 -24.14
CA ARG A 807 -36.56 -27.63 -25.04
C ARG A 807 -37.34 -28.86 -24.61
N ARG A 808 -37.48 -29.12 -23.31
CA ARG A 808 -38.37 -30.18 -22.82
C ARG A 808 -39.82 -29.90 -23.16
N ARG A 809 -40.32 -28.66 -23.05
CA ARG A 809 -41.70 -28.30 -23.45
C ARG A 809 -41.93 -28.38 -24.95
N GLU A 810 -40.91 -28.14 -25.78
CA GLU A 810 -40.98 -28.36 -27.23
C GLU A 810 -40.92 -29.86 -27.60
N GLY A 811 -40.13 -30.66 -26.89
CA GLY A 811 -40.10 -32.12 -27.04
C GLY A 811 -41.33 -32.85 -26.47
N ASP A 812 -41.96 -32.28 -25.44
CA ASP A 812 -43.21 -32.76 -24.82
C ASP A 812 -44.46 -32.26 -25.58
N ARG A 813 -44.26 -31.36 -26.56
CA ARG A 813 -45.19 -31.20 -27.71
C ARG A 813 -44.87 -32.25 -28.76
N GLY A 814 -45.01 -33.53 -28.39
CA GLY A 814 -45.28 -34.56 -29.38
C GLY A 814 -46.48 -34.15 -30.25
N PRO A 815 -46.58 -34.59 -31.52
CA PRO A 815 -47.60 -34.10 -32.42
C PRO A 815 -48.97 -34.27 -31.78
N ARG A 816 -49.74 -33.18 -31.64
CA ARG A 816 -51.19 -33.28 -31.40
C ARG A 816 -51.75 -34.04 -32.61
N VAL A 817 -51.78 -35.37 -32.51
CA VAL A 817 -52.44 -36.21 -33.51
C VAL A 817 -53.91 -35.89 -33.36
N ALA A 818 -54.41 -35.03 -34.25
CA ALA A 818 -55.82 -34.74 -34.36
C ALA A 818 -56.60 -36.07 -34.34
N LEU A 819 -57.64 -36.13 -33.53
CA LEU A 819 -58.52 -37.28 -33.52
C LEU A 819 -59.05 -37.50 -34.94
N THR A 820 -58.98 -38.74 -35.41
CA THR A 820 -59.60 -39.13 -36.68
C THR A 820 -61.10 -38.85 -36.62
N GLN A 821 -61.76 -38.74 -37.77
CA GLN A 821 -63.19 -38.44 -37.82
C GLN A 821 -64.03 -39.45 -37.00
N THR A 822 -63.63 -40.73 -37.03
CA THR A 822 -64.26 -41.81 -36.24
C THR A 822 -64.00 -41.64 -34.75
N GLU A 823 -62.77 -41.29 -34.34
CA GLU A 823 -62.43 -41.03 -32.93
C GLU A 823 -63.16 -39.80 -32.37
N ARG A 824 -63.33 -38.73 -33.15
CA ARG A 824 -64.14 -37.56 -32.76
C ARG A 824 -65.60 -37.94 -32.52
N ARG A 825 -66.16 -38.78 -33.40
CA ARG A 825 -67.53 -39.28 -33.24
C ARG A 825 -67.69 -40.10 -31.97
N VAL A 826 -66.75 -41.02 -31.68
CA VAL A 826 -66.73 -41.80 -30.43
C VAL A 826 -66.59 -40.89 -29.20
N ALA A 827 -65.69 -39.90 -29.24
CA ALA A 827 -65.49 -38.96 -28.12
C ALA A 827 -66.76 -38.15 -27.81
N ARG A 828 -67.48 -37.67 -28.85
CA ARG A 828 -68.76 -36.95 -28.68
C ARG A 828 -69.84 -37.82 -28.03
N LEU A 829 -69.99 -39.07 -28.48
CA LEU A 829 -70.97 -40.00 -27.90
C LEU A 829 -70.64 -40.38 -26.44
N VAL A 830 -69.34 -40.44 -26.09
CA VAL A 830 -68.95 -40.54 -24.67
C VAL A 830 -69.34 -39.27 -23.90
N GLY A 831 -69.16 -38.09 -24.49
CA GLY A 831 -69.54 -36.81 -23.91
C GLY A 831 -71.03 -36.66 -23.56
N THR A 832 -71.92 -37.34 -24.31
CA THR A 832 -73.36 -37.40 -24.02
C THR A 832 -73.71 -38.41 -22.92
N GLY A 833 -72.74 -39.19 -22.43
CA GLY A 833 -72.91 -40.12 -21.31
C GLY A 833 -73.19 -41.58 -21.72
N LEU A 834 -73.12 -41.92 -23.01
CA LEU A 834 -73.40 -43.28 -23.49
C LEU A 834 -72.30 -44.27 -23.04
N GLY A 835 -72.71 -45.51 -22.75
CA GLY A 835 -71.85 -46.66 -22.50
C GLY A 835 -71.28 -47.27 -23.78
N ASN A 836 -70.24 -48.10 -23.68
CA ASN A 836 -69.56 -48.66 -24.86
C ASN A 836 -70.49 -49.52 -25.76
N ALA A 837 -71.47 -50.21 -25.17
CA ALA A 837 -72.46 -51.01 -25.90
C ALA A 837 -73.43 -50.14 -26.71
N GLU A 838 -73.91 -49.05 -26.11
CA GLU A 838 -74.83 -48.11 -26.75
C GLU A 838 -74.12 -47.32 -27.87
N ILE A 839 -72.86 -46.95 -27.67
CA ILE A 839 -72.04 -46.32 -28.71
C ILE A 839 -71.81 -47.28 -29.89
N ALA A 840 -71.61 -48.56 -29.61
CA ALA A 840 -71.40 -49.58 -30.64
C ALA A 840 -72.66 -49.76 -31.50
N GLU A 841 -73.83 -49.75 -30.88
CA GLU A 841 -75.13 -49.80 -31.56
C GLU A 841 -75.36 -48.54 -32.42
N GLU A 842 -75.15 -47.34 -31.85
CA GLU A 842 -75.32 -46.05 -32.54
C GLU A 842 -74.38 -45.88 -33.75
N MET A 843 -73.18 -46.46 -33.67
CA MET A 843 -72.20 -46.41 -34.75
C MET A 843 -72.28 -47.63 -35.69
N VAL A 844 -73.14 -48.62 -35.40
CA VAL A 844 -73.26 -49.90 -36.12
C VAL A 844 -71.90 -50.61 -36.24
N VAL A 845 -71.19 -50.75 -35.12
CA VAL A 845 -69.89 -51.42 -35.00
C VAL A 845 -69.87 -52.35 -33.79
N SER A 846 -68.81 -53.15 -33.63
CA SER A 846 -68.65 -53.98 -32.43
C SER A 846 -68.23 -53.16 -31.21
N THR A 847 -68.61 -53.58 -30.00
CA THR A 847 -68.13 -53.01 -28.73
C THR A 847 -66.61 -52.96 -28.64
N LYS A 848 -65.94 -54.01 -29.13
CA LYS A 848 -64.47 -54.09 -29.20
C LYS A 848 -63.87 -53.00 -30.10
N THR A 849 -64.57 -52.59 -31.15
CA THR A 849 -64.17 -51.48 -32.04
C THR A 849 -64.25 -50.14 -31.31
N VAL A 850 -65.30 -49.92 -30.51
CA VAL A 850 -65.45 -48.71 -29.68
C VAL A 850 -64.35 -48.65 -28.61
N GLU A 851 -64.05 -49.75 -27.94
CA GLU A 851 -62.97 -49.84 -26.94
C GLU A 851 -61.60 -49.57 -27.55
N TYR A 852 -61.34 -50.07 -28.76
CA TYR A 852 -60.13 -49.78 -29.51
C TYR A 852 -59.99 -48.27 -29.80
N HIS A 853 -61.06 -47.63 -30.28
CA HIS A 853 -61.05 -46.19 -30.52
C HIS A 853 -60.90 -45.40 -29.22
N LEU A 854 -61.53 -45.81 -28.13
CA LEU A 854 -61.37 -45.14 -26.83
C LEU A 854 -59.96 -45.26 -26.27
N THR A 855 -59.33 -46.44 -26.40
CA THR A 855 -57.93 -46.63 -26.01
C THR A 855 -57.01 -45.70 -26.79
N ASN A 856 -57.28 -45.53 -28.09
CA ASN A 856 -56.54 -44.58 -28.92
C ASN A 856 -56.84 -43.11 -28.56
N ILE A 857 -58.08 -42.76 -28.24
CA ILE A 857 -58.46 -41.40 -27.81
C ILE A 857 -57.77 -41.06 -26.49
N TYR A 858 -57.84 -41.93 -25.48
CA TYR A 858 -57.18 -41.71 -24.18
C TYR A 858 -55.67 -41.58 -24.34
N ARG A 859 -55.06 -42.39 -25.22
CA ARG A 859 -53.63 -42.29 -25.53
C ARG A 859 -53.28 -40.99 -26.27
N LYS A 860 -54.11 -40.55 -27.23
CA LYS A 860 -53.86 -39.33 -28.02
C LYS A 860 -54.09 -38.04 -27.23
N LEU A 861 -55.11 -38.03 -26.37
CA LEU A 861 -55.50 -36.87 -25.57
C LEU A 861 -54.89 -36.88 -24.16
N GLN A 862 -54.32 -38.00 -23.71
CA GLN A 862 -53.77 -38.19 -22.36
C GLN A 862 -54.81 -37.92 -21.25
N VAL A 863 -56.04 -38.42 -21.42
CA VAL A 863 -57.15 -38.23 -20.47
C VAL A 863 -57.88 -39.53 -20.15
N GLY A 864 -58.51 -39.62 -18.98
CA GLY A 864 -59.44 -40.69 -18.62
C GLY A 864 -60.88 -40.43 -19.10
N ARG A 865 -61.79 -41.41 -18.97
CA ARG A 865 -63.20 -41.30 -19.42
C ARG A 865 -63.93 -40.09 -18.81
N ILE A 866 -63.77 -39.87 -17.50
CA ILE A 866 -64.43 -38.77 -16.78
C ILE A 866 -63.94 -37.41 -17.29
N GLU A 867 -62.64 -37.29 -17.54
CA GLU A 867 -62.03 -36.08 -18.09
C GLU A 867 -62.46 -35.87 -19.55
N LEU A 868 -62.56 -36.93 -20.35
CA LEU A 868 -63.08 -36.87 -21.71
C LEU A 868 -64.54 -36.36 -21.72
N ILE A 869 -65.39 -36.87 -20.82
CA ILE A 869 -66.77 -36.39 -20.65
C ILE A 869 -66.78 -34.90 -20.27
N ARG A 870 -65.91 -34.50 -19.34
CA ARG A 870 -65.80 -33.10 -18.91
C ARG A 870 -65.37 -32.19 -20.05
N MET A 871 -64.34 -32.58 -20.81
CA MET A 871 -63.83 -31.86 -21.98
C MET A 871 -64.90 -31.66 -23.05
N MET A 872 -65.70 -32.71 -23.34
CA MET A 872 -66.77 -32.62 -24.34
C MET A 872 -67.97 -31.79 -23.85
N ARG A 873 -68.20 -31.72 -22.54
CA ARG A 873 -69.26 -30.89 -21.94
C ARG A 873 -68.87 -29.42 -21.78
N SER A 874 -67.58 -29.13 -21.54
CA SER A 874 -67.06 -27.77 -21.35
C SER A 874 -66.79 -27.01 -22.66
N GLY A 875 -66.74 -27.71 -23.81
CA GLY A 875 -66.42 -27.15 -25.12
C GLY A 875 -67.59 -27.18 -26.10
N GLY A 876 -68.70 -26.52 -25.77
CA GLY A 876 -69.82 -26.34 -26.71
C GLY A 876 -69.32 -25.80 -28.06
N ASP A 877 -69.42 -26.64 -29.10
CA ASP A 877 -69.07 -26.42 -30.51
C ASP A 877 -67.62 -26.05 -30.90
N ALA A 878 -66.62 -26.20 -30.02
CA ALA A 878 -65.21 -26.11 -30.41
C ALA A 878 -64.61 -27.52 -30.65
N ASP A 879 -64.38 -27.88 -31.93
CA ASP A 879 -63.77 -29.16 -32.33
C ASP A 879 -62.36 -29.28 -31.69
N PRO A 880 -62.08 -30.31 -30.87
CA PRO A 880 -60.80 -30.48 -30.14
C PRO A 880 -59.58 -30.72 -31.05
N GLY A 881 -59.72 -30.57 -32.37
CA GLY A 881 -58.70 -30.82 -33.38
C GLY A 881 -58.40 -29.65 -34.33
N THR A 882 -58.99 -28.47 -34.17
CA THR A 882 -58.64 -27.30 -35.00
C THR A 882 -57.44 -26.55 -34.40
N PRO A 883 -56.33 -26.37 -35.14
CA PRO A 883 -55.20 -25.57 -34.66
C PRO A 883 -55.57 -24.08 -34.68
N THR A 884 -55.33 -23.39 -33.55
CA THR A 884 -55.18 -21.92 -33.49
C THR A 884 -53.72 -21.55 -33.50
#